data_AF-A0A1Q3BRZ9-F1
#
_entry.id   AF-A0A1Q3BRZ9-F1
#
_cell.length_a   1.000
_cell.length_b   1.000
_cell.length_c   1.000
_cell.angle_alpha   90.00
_cell.angle_beta   90.00
_cell.angle_gamma   90.00
#
_symmetry.space_group_name_H-M   'P 1'
#
loop_
_entity.id
_entity.type
_entity.pdbx_description
1 polymer ?
#
loop_
_entity_poly.entity_id
_entity_poly.type
_entity_poly.pdbx_seq_one_letter_code
_entity_poly.pdbx_strand_id
1 'polypeptide(L)'
;MSRAQNHEFQEWWNKQREKNHELFLDNNHNSNSNGILTVEIPSPSATDPTVEKARTRSARQLSYLWQLKFQQLANSLAWITNASLHLLRTANRRISSSDSSSDSATSKLYRAIKFFLILVILLLCFELVAYFKGWHFEPPSVGSTTAIVERVYANWLEIRANYLAPPLQSLANVCIVLFLIQSVDRVVLMLGCFWIKFRRLKPRASVEYLDSHNVEDYPMVLIQIPMCNEREVYQQSIAAVCIMDWPKERMLVQVLDDSDELDVQLLIKAEVHKWQQRGVRIIYRHRLMRTGYKAGNLKSAMGCDYVKDYEFVAIFDADFQPGPDFLKKTVPYFKGNDDLALVQTRWAFVNKDENLLTRLQNINLSFHFEVEQQVNGVFINFFGFNGTAGVWRIKALEECGGWLERTTVEDMDIAVRAHLFGWKFIYLNDVKCLCELPESYEAYKKQQHRWHSGPMQLFRLSFFDILRSKMSIAKKGNLILLFFLLRKLILPFYSFTLFCIILPLTMFITEAQLPAWVVCYVPGIMSVLSILPAPRSFPFIVPYLLFENTMSVTKFNAMISGLFRFGSSYEWIVTKKLGRSSEADLVAFAEKESEPLIQTTSLQRSSSESGIDDLNKLETSKKTGKTKRNRLYRKELALAFILLTASVRSLLSAQGIHFYFLLFQGITFLIVGLDLIGEQVS
;
A
#
# COMPACT_ATOMS: atom_id res chain seq x y z
N MET A 1 4.57 -55.93 24.75
CA MET A 1 3.10 -55.76 24.77
C MET A 1 2.78 -54.50 23.96
N SER A 2 2.32 -54.67 22.71
CA SER A 2 1.92 -53.58 21.82
C SER A 2 0.56 -53.04 22.26
N ARG A 3 0.46 -51.73 22.46
CA ARG A 3 -0.82 -51.03 22.63
C ARG A 3 -1.21 -50.43 21.29
N ALA A 4 -2.42 -50.73 20.85
CA ALA A 4 -2.98 -50.46 19.54
C ALA A 4 -3.07 -48.96 19.21
N GLN A 5 -2.73 -48.61 17.97
CA GLN A 5 -2.91 -47.28 17.39
C GLN A 5 -4.27 -47.18 16.68
N ASN A 6 -4.99 -46.10 16.96
CA ASN A 6 -5.86 -45.37 16.03
C ASN A 6 -7.16 -46.00 15.51
N HIS A 7 -7.81 -46.90 16.25
CA HIS A 7 -9.15 -47.37 15.84
C HIS A 7 -10.22 -46.25 15.93
N GLU A 8 -10.15 -45.39 16.95
CA GLU A 8 -11.13 -44.30 17.17
C GLU A 8 -11.07 -43.22 16.08
N PHE A 9 -9.87 -42.87 15.60
CA PHE A 9 -9.74 -41.92 14.49
C PHE A 9 -10.30 -42.48 13.18
N GLN A 10 -10.14 -43.78 12.98
CA GLN A 10 -10.58 -44.47 11.78
C GLN A 10 -12.11 -44.63 11.75
N GLU A 11 -12.72 -44.92 12.91
CA GLU A 11 -14.18 -44.90 13.06
C GLU A 11 -14.77 -43.51 12.89
N TRP A 12 -14.13 -42.47 13.47
CA TRP A 12 -14.55 -41.09 13.27
C TRP A 12 -14.46 -40.66 11.80
N TRP A 13 -13.38 -41.03 11.10
CA TRP A 13 -13.18 -40.75 9.67
C TRP A 13 -14.19 -41.49 8.78
N ASN A 14 -14.59 -42.70 9.16
CA ASN A 14 -15.60 -43.47 8.44
C ASN A 14 -17.01 -42.90 8.65
N LYS A 15 -17.35 -42.47 9.88
CA LYS A 15 -18.62 -41.79 10.17
C LYS A 15 -18.77 -40.46 9.43
N GLN A 16 -17.68 -39.71 9.25
CA GLN A 16 -17.69 -38.49 8.45
C GLN A 16 -17.85 -38.76 6.95
N ARG A 17 -17.35 -39.90 6.46
CA ARG A 17 -17.58 -40.34 5.07
C ARG A 17 -19.03 -40.73 4.82
N GLU A 18 -19.67 -41.46 5.73
CA GLU A 18 -21.07 -41.87 5.59
C GLU A 18 -22.03 -40.68 5.65
N LYS A 19 -21.81 -39.72 6.57
CA LYS A 19 -22.58 -38.46 6.62
C LYS A 19 -22.47 -37.64 5.35
N ASN A 20 -21.30 -37.59 4.74
CA ASN A 20 -21.12 -36.90 3.47
C ASN A 20 -21.79 -37.67 2.32
N HIS A 21 -21.84 -39.00 2.37
CA HIS A 21 -22.47 -39.82 1.32
C HIS A 21 -24.00 -39.69 1.29
N GLU A 22 -24.66 -39.55 2.45
CA GLU A 22 -26.11 -39.28 2.52
C GLU A 22 -26.45 -37.88 1.99
N LEU A 23 -25.61 -36.87 2.26
CA LEU A 23 -25.75 -35.51 1.73
C LEU A 23 -25.63 -35.44 0.19
N PHE A 24 -25.00 -36.43 -0.46
CA PHE A 24 -24.88 -36.49 -1.92
C PHE A 24 -26.02 -37.27 -2.61
N LEU A 25 -26.86 -37.99 -1.88
CA LEU A 25 -27.99 -38.73 -2.46
C LEU A 25 -29.31 -37.93 -2.46
N ASP A 26 -29.43 -36.90 -1.62
CA ASP A 26 -30.68 -36.14 -1.46
C ASP A 26 -30.85 -34.92 -2.38
N ASN A 27 -29.91 -34.66 -3.30
CA ASN A 27 -29.92 -33.47 -4.17
C ASN A 27 -30.21 -33.74 -5.65
N ASN A 28 -30.77 -34.90 -6.00
CA ASN A 28 -31.01 -35.28 -7.40
C ASN A 28 -32.43 -35.03 -7.92
N HIS A 29 -33.03 -33.89 -7.57
CA HIS A 29 -34.19 -33.32 -8.27
C HIS A 29 -34.13 -31.77 -8.29
N ASN A 30 -33.28 -31.20 -9.14
CA ASN A 30 -33.66 -30.11 -10.05
C ASN A 30 -32.48 -29.64 -10.92
N SER A 31 -32.83 -29.30 -12.16
CA SER A 31 -31.99 -29.04 -13.33
C SER A 31 -31.05 -27.82 -13.26
N ASN A 32 -30.03 -27.89 -14.12
CA ASN A 32 -29.16 -26.83 -14.67
C ASN A 32 -27.96 -26.37 -13.83
N SER A 33 -26.77 -26.92 -14.15
CA SER A 33 -25.68 -26.19 -14.82
C SER A 33 -24.30 -26.83 -14.58
N ASN A 34 -23.53 -26.96 -15.67
CA ASN A 34 -22.07 -26.96 -15.79
C ASN A 34 -21.23 -27.40 -14.56
N GLY A 35 -20.89 -28.70 -14.52
CA GLY A 35 -19.92 -29.27 -13.58
C GLY A 35 -18.84 -30.07 -14.31
N ILE A 36 -17.61 -29.62 -14.17
CA ILE A 36 -16.35 -30.16 -14.70
C ILE A 36 -15.90 -31.37 -13.85
N LEU A 37 -15.34 -32.40 -14.52
CA LEU A 37 -14.48 -33.48 -14.01
C LEU A 37 -15.09 -34.55 -13.07
N THR A 38 -15.50 -35.68 -13.66
CA THR A 38 -15.37 -37.02 -13.04
C THR A 38 -14.94 -38.01 -14.12
N VAL A 39 -13.69 -38.50 -14.03
CA VAL A 39 -13.18 -39.59 -14.88
C VAL A 39 -13.30 -40.87 -14.05
N GLU A 40 -14.21 -41.76 -14.44
CA GLU A 40 -14.30 -43.11 -13.90
C GLU A 40 -13.14 -43.97 -14.45
N ILE A 41 -12.44 -44.68 -13.56
CA ILE A 41 -11.43 -45.68 -13.90
C ILE A 41 -12.10 -47.06 -13.72
N PRO A 42 -12.28 -47.89 -14.77
CA PRO A 42 -12.72 -49.26 -14.57
C PRO A 42 -11.55 -50.13 -14.15
N SER A 43 -11.73 -50.88 -13.06
CA SER A 43 -10.82 -51.92 -12.58
C SER A 43 -11.05 -53.21 -13.39
N PRO A 44 -10.01 -53.89 -13.91
CA PRO A 44 -10.18 -55.23 -14.46
C PRO A 44 -9.79 -56.30 -13.44
N SER A 45 -10.70 -57.26 -13.26
CA SER A 45 -10.52 -58.52 -12.55
C SER A 45 -9.72 -59.53 -13.39
N ALA A 46 -8.73 -60.17 -12.74
CA ALA A 46 -8.19 -61.52 -12.91
C ALA A 46 -7.69 -62.08 -14.28
N THR A 47 -6.51 -62.72 -14.19
CA THR A 47 -5.87 -63.77 -15.03
C THR A 47 -5.36 -63.43 -16.45
N ASP A 48 -4.04 -63.25 -16.62
CA ASP A 48 -3.08 -64.20 -17.26
C ASP A 48 -1.68 -63.54 -17.43
N PRO A 49 -0.53 -64.27 -17.43
CA PRO A 49 0.80 -63.68 -17.46
C PRO A 49 1.40 -63.60 -18.87
N THR A 50 2.39 -62.71 -19.01
CA THR A 50 3.33 -62.54 -20.13
C THR A 50 2.79 -61.84 -21.38
N VAL A 51 3.35 -60.66 -21.67
CA VAL A 51 3.85 -60.19 -22.99
C VAL A 51 4.33 -58.74 -22.82
N GLU A 52 5.62 -58.52 -23.01
CA GLU A 52 6.18 -57.18 -23.26
C GLU A 52 5.49 -56.55 -24.47
N LYS A 53 4.75 -55.46 -24.27
CA LYS A 53 4.35 -54.56 -25.36
C LYS A 53 4.40 -53.10 -24.90
N ALA A 54 5.18 -52.32 -25.65
CA ALA A 54 5.27 -50.87 -25.55
C ALA A 54 3.88 -50.23 -25.40
N ARG A 55 3.70 -49.41 -24.36
CA ARG A 55 2.50 -48.60 -24.12
C ARG A 55 2.40 -47.50 -25.18
N THR A 56 1.95 -47.83 -26.38
CA THR A 56 1.43 -46.85 -27.33
C THR A 56 0.13 -46.28 -26.76
N ARG A 57 0.17 -45.03 -26.29
CA ARG A 57 -1.04 -44.30 -25.85
C ARG A 57 -2.04 -44.31 -27.01
N SER A 58 -3.25 -44.80 -26.76
CA SER A 58 -4.31 -44.91 -27.78
C SER A 58 -4.62 -43.52 -28.35
N ALA A 59 -4.76 -43.42 -29.68
CA ALA A 59 -5.06 -42.19 -30.40
C ALA A 59 -6.31 -41.46 -29.85
N ARG A 60 -7.26 -42.20 -29.26
CA ARG A 60 -8.45 -41.63 -28.60
C ARG A 60 -8.13 -40.88 -27.30
N GLN A 61 -7.17 -41.36 -26.49
CA GLN A 61 -6.74 -40.66 -25.27
C GLN A 61 -5.95 -39.39 -25.59
N LEU A 62 -5.13 -39.43 -26.65
CA LEU A 62 -4.45 -38.23 -27.15
C LEU A 62 -5.47 -37.23 -27.72
N SER A 63 -6.43 -37.68 -28.53
CA SER A 63 -7.50 -36.84 -29.06
C SER A 63 -8.31 -36.15 -27.96
N TYR A 64 -8.68 -36.87 -26.89
CA TYR A 64 -9.40 -36.31 -25.76
C TYR A 64 -8.57 -35.28 -24.97
N LEU A 65 -7.28 -35.53 -24.75
CA LEU A 65 -6.35 -34.56 -24.13
C LEU A 65 -6.20 -33.30 -24.99
N TRP A 66 -6.10 -33.45 -26.31
CA TRP A 66 -6.04 -32.32 -27.24
C TRP A 66 -7.35 -31.54 -27.28
N GLN A 67 -8.49 -32.22 -27.16
CA GLN A 67 -9.81 -31.60 -27.11
C GLN A 67 -10.01 -30.81 -25.81
N LEU A 68 -9.57 -31.33 -24.66
CA LEU A 68 -9.53 -30.61 -23.39
C LEU A 68 -8.61 -29.39 -23.43
N LYS A 69 -7.40 -29.52 -23.98
CA LYS A 69 -6.49 -28.38 -24.17
C LYS A 69 -7.06 -27.35 -25.13
N PHE A 70 -7.72 -27.79 -26.21
CA PHE A 70 -8.39 -26.90 -27.15
C PHE A 70 -9.56 -26.18 -26.50
N GLN A 71 -10.35 -26.85 -25.66
CA GLN A 71 -11.46 -26.23 -24.93
C GLN A 71 -10.98 -25.27 -23.85
N GLN A 72 -9.88 -25.58 -23.16
CA GLN A 72 -9.21 -24.64 -22.25
C GLN A 72 -8.66 -23.42 -23.00
N LEU A 73 -8.03 -23.63 -24.16
CA LEU A 73 -7.55 -22.54 -25.02
C LEU A 73 -8.72 -21.69 -25.53
N ALA A 74 -9.78 -22.30 -26.05
CA ALA A 74 -10.97 -21.60 -26.53
C ALA A 74 -11.65 -20.79 -25.42
N ASN A 75 -11.78 -21.36 -24.21
CA ASN A 75 -12.31 -20.64 -23.06
C ASN A 75 -11.39 -19.49 -22.62
N SER A 76 -10.07 -19.68 -22.69
CA SER A 76 -9.10 -18.62 -22.38
C SER A 76 -9.14 -17.50 -23.43
N LEU A 77 -9.27 -17.83 -24.72
CA LEU A 77 -9.41 -16.88 -25.81
C LEU A 77 -10.72 -16.12 -25.71
N ALA A 78 -11.84 -16.80 -25.45
CA ALA A 78 -13.15 -16.18 -25.22
C ALA A 78 -13.14 -15.24 -24.00
N TRP A 79 -12.45 -15.63 -22.93
CA TRP A 79 -12.25 -14.80 -21.76
C TRP A 79 -11.40 -13.56 -22.09
N ILE A 80 -10.29 -13.71 -22.81
CA ILE A 80 -9.45 -12.59 -23.27
C ILE A 80 -10.25 -11.65 -24.17
N THR A 81 -11.01 -12.15 -25.13
CA THR A 81 -11.82 -11.31 -26.04
C THR A 81 -12.92 -10.57 -25.29
N ASN A 82 -13.60 -11.23 -24.35
CA ASN A 82 -14.62 -10.59 -23.53
C ASN A 82 -14.02 -9.55 -22.58
N ALA A 83 -12.88 -9.84 -21.96
CA ALA A 83 -12.14 -8.89 -21.13
C ALA A 83 -11.68 -7.67 -21.96
N SER A 84 -11.21 -7.91 -23.18
CA SER A 84 -10.78 -6.85 -24.12
C SER A 84 -11.96 -5.98 -24.54
N LEU A 85 -13.09 -6.57 -24.91
CA LEU A 85 -14.32 -5.86 -25.26
C LEU A 85 -14.89 -5.09 -24.07
N HIS A 86 -14.84 -5.67 -22.86
CA HIS A 86 -15.24 -4.99 -21.64
C HIS A 86 -14.35 -3.78 -21.36
N LEU A 87 -13.04 -3.92 -21.53
CA LEU A 87 -12.07 -2.83 -21.36
C LEU A 87 -12.28 -1.72 -22.40
N LEU A 88 -12.51 -2.08 -23.67
CA LEU A 88 -12.85 -1.15 -24.75
C LEU A 88 -14.18 -0.41 -24.50
N ARG A 89 -15.24 -1.14 -24.12
CA ARG A 89 -16.55 -0.54 -23.77
C ARG A 89 -16.43 0.37 -22.57
N THR A 90 -15.65 -0.03 -21.56
CA THR A 90 -15.41 0.79 -20.36
C THR A 90 -14.60 2.03 -20.67
N ALA A 91 -13.56 1.91 -21.50
CA ALA A 91 -12.77 3.03 -21.98
C ALA A 91 -13.63 4.00 -22.79
N ASN A 92 -14.40 3.52 -23.77
CA ASN A 92 -15.30 4.35 -24.57
C ASN A 92 -16.36 5.05 -23.71
N ARG A 93 -17.00 4.34 -22.77
CA ARG A 93 -17.95 4.93 -21.83
C ARG A 93 -17.30 6.03 -20.99
N ARG A 94 -16.09 5.81 -20.49
CA ARG A 94 -15.36 6.76 -19.62
C ARG A 94 -14.85 7.98 -20.39
N ILE A 95 -14.43 7.80 -21.64
CA ILE A 95 -14.05 8.90 -22.55
C ILE A 95 -15.30 9.74 -22.90
N SER A 96 -16.43 9.09 -23.21
CA SER A 96 -17.67 9.80 -23.53
C SER A 96 -18.28 10.56 -22.34
N SER A 97 -18.03 10.09 -21.11
CA SER A 97 -18.54 10.72 -19.89
C SER A 97 -17.61 11.77 -19.28
N SER A 98 -16.44 12.02 -19.88
CA SER A 98 -15.48 12.98 -19.32
C SER A 98 -15.92 14.42 -19.63
N ASP A 99 -16.67 15.03 -18.74
CA ASP A 99 -16.87 16.49 -18.77
C ASP A 99 -15.52 17.19 -18.57
N SER A 100 -15.22 18.12 -19.47
CA SER A 100 -13.92 18.75 -19.69
C SER A 100 -13.47 19.76 -18.62
N SER A 101 -14.02 19.72 -17.41
CA SER A 101 -13.95 20.85 -16.47
C SER A 101 -13.03 20.70 -15.26
N SER A 102 -12.40 19.54 -14.99
CA SER A 102 -11.68 19.34 -13.70
C SER A 102 -10.16 19.14 -13.76
N ASP A 103 -9.44 19.65 -14.77
CA ASP A 103 -7.97 19.66 -14.73
C ASP A 103 -7.40 20.75 -15.69
N SER A 104 -7.78 22.01 -15.46
CA SER A 104 -7.31 23.16 -16.28
C SER A 104 -5.84 23.53 -16.04
N ALA A 105 -5.17 22.90 -15.08
CA ALA A 105 -3.73 23.02 -14.88
C ALA A 105 -3.01 21.76 -15.39
N THR A 106 -2.83 21.62 -16.71
CA THR A 106 -1.95 20.56 -17.24
C THR A 106 -0.55 20.70 -16.64
N SER A 107 -0.23 19.84 -15.68
CA SER A 107 1.06 19.86 -14.99
C SER A 107 2.22 19.80 -16.00
N LYS A 108 3.32 20.50 -15.73
CA LYS A 108 4.53 20.53 -16.59
C LYS A 108 4.98 19.12 -16.98
N LEU A 109 4.90 18.17 -16.04
CA LEU A 109 5.21 16.77 -16.27
C LEU A 109 4.32 16.12 -17.33
N TYR A 110 3.01 16.36 -17.31
CA TYR A 110 2.11 15.82 -18.33
C TYR A 110 2.44 16.35 -19.73
N ARG A 111 2.81 17.64 -19.84
CA ARG A 111 3.24 18.23 -21.12
C ARG A 111 4.50 17.56 -21.65
N ALA A 112 5.48 17.28 -20.76
CA ALA A 112 6.69 16.55 -21.10
C ALA A 112 6.40 15.10 -21.53
N ILE A 113 5.55 14.38 -20.79
CA ILE A 113 5.12 13.02 -21.15
C ILE A 113 4.39 13.01 -22.51
N LYS A 114 3.51 14.00 -22.75
CA LYS A 114 2.80 14.11 -24.04
C LYS A 114 3.77 14.36 -25.20
N PHE A 115 4.76 15.24 -25.02
CA PHE A 115 5.81 15.45 -26.02
C PHE A 115 6.60 14.16 -26.27
N PHE A 116 6.97 13.43 -25.21
CA PHE A 116 7.67 12.17 -25.33
C PHE A 116 6.85 11.10 -26.05
N LEU A 117 5.54 11.02 -25.79
CA LEU A 117 4.61 10.15 -26.52
C LEU A 117 4.60 10.47 -28.02
N ILE A 118 4.48 11.75 -28.39
CA ILE A 118 4.52 12.17 -29.80
C ILE A 118 5.84 11.75 -30.45
N LEU A 119 6.98 11.99 -29.77
CA LEU A 119 8.30 11.59 -30.25
C LEU A 119 8.38 10.08 -30.49
N VAL A 120 7.97 9.27 -29.52
CA VAL A 120 8.02 7.79 -29.59
C VAL A 120 7.11 7.25 -30.71
N ILE A 121 5.94 7.84 -30.93
CA ILE A 121 5.06 7.47 -32.06
C ILE A 121 5.72 7.82 -33.39
N LEU A 122 6.30 9.02 -33.53
CA LEU A 122 6.99 9.43 -34.75
C LEU A 122 8.18 8.51 -35.05
N LEU A 123 8.97 8.16 -34.04
CA LEU A 123 10.06 7.21 -34.16
C LEU A 123 9.58 5.81 -34.57
N LEU A 124 8.47 5.32 -33.99
CA LEU A 124 7.90 4.03 -34.41
C LEU A 124 7.45 4.06 -35.86
N CYS A 125 6.74 5.12 -36.30
CA CYS A 125 6.34 5.25 -37.69
C CYS A 125 7.54 5.24 -38.64
N PHE A 126 8.63 5.93 -38.27
CA PHE A 126 9.86 5.96 -39.04
C PHE A 126 10.54 4.58 -39.12
N GLU A 127 10.60 3.86 -38.00
CA GLU A 127 11.17 2.50 -37.92
C GLU A 127 10.31 1.45 -38.65
N LEU A 128 8.98 1.62 -38.67
CA LEU A 128 8.07 0.77 -39.45
C LEU A 128 8.32 0.92 -40.96
N VAL A 129 8.52 2.16 -41.44
CA VAL A 129 8.89 2.40 -42.85
C VAL A 129 10.20 1.69 -43.18
N ALA A 130 11.20 1.78 -42.30
CA ALA A 130 12.47 1.08 -42.47
C ALA A 130 12.32 -0.45 -42.46
N TYR A 131 11.46 -0.98 -41.58
CA TYR A 131 11.15 -2.41 -41.51
C TYR A 131 10.51 -2.92 -42.80
N PHE A 132 9.49 -2.23 -43.32
CA PHE A 132 8.84 -2.61 -44.59
C PHE A 132 9.76 -2.47 -45.80
N LYS A 133 10.79 -1.61 -45.72
CA LYS A 133 11.84 -1.46 -46.73
C LYS A 133 12.96 -2.50 -46.62
N GLY A 134 12.96 -3.35 -45.59
CA GLY A 134 13.98 -4.38 -45.38
C GLY A 134 15.31 -3.84 -44.85
N TRP A 135 15.39 -2.56 -44.45
CA TRP A 135 16.62 -1.91 -43.98
C TRP A 135 17.12 -2.42 -42.63
N HIS A 136 16.39 -3.33 -41.98
CA HIS A 136 16.90 -4.04 -40.82
C HIS A 136 17.97 -5.07 -41.21
N PHE A 137 17.93 -5.62 -42.43
CA PHE A 137 18.88 -6.63 -42.91
C PHE A 137 20.07 -5.98 -43.62
N GLU A 138 19.79 -4.97 -44.46
CA GLU A 138 20.79 -4.21 -45.20
C GLU A 138 20.57 -2.70 -44.97
N PRO A 139 21.24 -2.09 -43.99
CA PRO A 139 21.07 -0.67 -43.70
C PRO A 139 21.74 0.18 -44.79
N PRO A 140 21.08 1.24 -45.30
CA PRO A 140 21.67 2.15 -46.28
C PRO A 140 22.88 2.89 -45.69
N SER A 141 23.93 3.08 -46.51
CA SER A 141 25.11 3.87 -46.12
C SER A 141 25.12 5.23 -46.80
N VAL A 142 25.54 6.27 -46.07
CA VAL A 142 25.49 7.69 -46.51
C VAL A 142 26.19 7.92 -47.87
N GLY A 143 27.20 7.10 -48.19
CA GLY A 143 27.98 7.17 -49.43
C GLY A 143 27.43 6.40 -50.63
N SER A 144 26.46 5.50 -50.48
CA SER A 144 25.98 4.61 -51.56
C SER A 144 24.57 4.92 -52.11
N THR A 145 23.82 5.79 -51.44
CA THR A 145 22.39 5.96 -51.68
C THR A 145 22.05 7.19 -52.54
N THR A 146 21.23 6.98 -53.57
CA THR A 146 20.76 8.01 -54.50
C THR A 146 19.42 8.62 -54.06
N ALA A 147 18.63 7.93 -53.24
CA ALA A 147 17.34 8.41 -52.77
C ALA A 147 17.44 9.24 -51.49
N ILE A 148 16.66 10.33 -51.41
CA ILE A 148 16.63 11.24 -50.26
C ILE A 148 16.26 10.50 -48.96
N VAL A 149 15.31 9.57 -49.01
CA VAL A 149 14.82 8.83 -47.83
C VAL A 149 15.90 7.92 -47.24
N GLU A 150 16.69 7.26 -48.09
CA GLU A 150 17.79 6.39 -47.67
C GLU A 150 18.91 7.20 -47.02
N ARG A 151 19.25 8.36 -47.59
CA ARG A 151 20.23 9.29 -47.00
C ARG A 151 19.76 9.82 -45.64
N VAL A 152 18.47 10.16 -45.51
CA VAL A 152 17.88 10.59 -44.22
C VAL A 152 17.97 9.47 -43.18
N TYR A 153 17.68 8.23 -43.55
CA TYR A 153 17.78 7.09 -42.64
C TYR A 153 19.24 6.77 -42.26
N ALA A 154 20.17 6.82 -43.22
CA ALA A 154 21.59 6.62 -42.95
C ALA A 154 22.14 7.70 -42.00
N ASN A 155 21.79 8.97 -42.21
CA ASN A 155 22.13 10.07 -41.29
C ASN A 155 21.49 9.88 -39.91
N TRP A 156 20.25 9.35 -39.84
CA TRP A 156 19.61 9.02 -38.57
C TRP A 156 20.40 7.95 -37.81
N LEU A 157 20.88 6.90 -38.46
CA LEU A 157 21.70 5.85 -37.82
C LEU A 157 22.99 6.45 -37.25
N GLU A 158 23.65 7.34 -37.99
CA GLU A 158 24.88 8.02 -37.54
C GLU A 158 24.60 8.96 -36.34
N ILE A 159 23.52 9.76 -36.41
CA ILE A 159 23.10 10.63 -35.31
C ILE A 159 22.77 9.82 -34.06
N ARG A 160 22.02 8.73 -34.24
CA ARG A 160 21.59 7.83 -33.17
C ARG A 160 22.81 7.22 -32.46
N ALA A 161 23.76 6.69 -33.22
CA ALA A 161 24.96 6.04 -32.68
C ALA A 161 25.95 7.02 -32.04
N ASN A 162 26.24 8.16 -32.70
CA ASN A 162 27.32 9.05 -32.27
C ASN A 162 26.87 10.12 -31.26
N TYR A 163 25.60 10.53 -31.29
CA TYR A 163 25.13 11.68 -30.49
C TYR A 163 24.04 11.34 -29.49
N LEU A 164 23.12 10.41 -29.79
CA LEU A 164 22.01 10.08 -28.88
C LEU A 164 22.35 8.93 -27.93
N ALA A 165 23.04 7.89 -28.41
CA ALA A 165 23.34 6.70 -27.62
C ALA A 165 24.33 6.96 -26.46
N PRO A 166 25.45 7.70 -26.63
CA PRO A 166 26.39 7.92 -25.53
C PRO A 166 25.80 8.63 -24.29
N PRO A 167 25.04 9.75 -24.42
CA PRO A 167 24.43 10.38 -23.25
C PRO A 167 23.32 9.52 -22.63
N LEU A 168 22.55 8.79 -23.45
CA LEU A 168 21.52 7.87 -22.94
C LEU A 168 22.15 6.72 -22.16
N GLN A 169 23.24 6.12 -22.66
CA GLN A 169 23.97 5.06 -21.98
C GLN A 169 24.59 5.56 -20.67
N SER A 170 25.17 6.78 -20.67
CA SER A 170 25.72 7.40 -19.45
C SER A 170 24.63 7.59 -18.38
N LEU A 171 23.47 8.13 -18.77
CA LEU A 171 22.33 8.29 -17.86
C LEU A 171 21.79 6.93 -17.36
N ALA A 172 21.74 5.92 -18.23
CA ALA A 172 21.37 4.55 -17.86
C ALA A 172 22.35 3.97 -16.84
N ASN A 173 23.66 4.10 -17.06
CA ASN A 173 24.68 3.61 -16.14
C ASN A 173 24.57 4.27 -14.76
N VAL A 174 24.35 5.59 -14.69
CA VAL A 174 24.10 6.29 -13.43
C VAL A 174 22.85 5.74 -12.73
N CYS A 175 21.75 5.58 -13.45
CA CYS A 175 20.52 5.02 -12.88
C CYS A 175 20.69 3.57 -12.43
N ILE A 176 21.48 2.76 -13.14
CA ILE A 176 21.80 1.38 -12.77
C ILE A 176 22.60 1.36 -11.46
N VAL A 177 23.63 2.21 -11.32
CA VAL A 177 24.41 2.29 -10.07
C VAL A 177 23.51 2.69 -8.90
N LEU A 178 22.66 3.70 -9.07
CA LEU A 178 21.71 4.12 -8.03
C LEU A 178 20.71 3.01 -7.68
N PHE A 179 20.22 2.28 -8.68
CA PHE A 179 19.33 1.15 -8.49
C PHE A 179 20.01 -0.01 -7.74
N LEU A 180 21.28 -0.28 -8.03
CA LEU A 180 22.07 -1.30 -7.32
C LEU A 180 22.32 -0.90 -5.87
N ILE A 181 22.66 0.36 -5.59
CA ILE A 181 22.82 0.87 -4.21
C ILE A 181 21.52 0.68 -3.43
N GLN A 182 20.37 1.04 -4.02
CA GLN A 182 19.06 0.84 -3.39
C GLN A 182 18.73 -0.65 -3.17
N SER A 183 19.14 -1.51 -4.11
CA SER A 183 18.97 -2.96 -4.02
C SER A 183 19.78 -3.55 -2.86
N VAL A 184 21.02 -3.08 -2.68
CA VAL A 184 21.87 -3.46 -1.55
C VAL A 184 21.25 -3.03 -0.22
N ASP A 185 20.76 -1.78 -0.09
CA ASP A 185 20.06 -1.31 1.13
C ASP A 185 18.89 -2.25 1.49
N ARG A 186 18.06 -2.65 0.50
CA ARG A 186 16.96 -3.59 0.74
C ARG A 186 17.43 -4.98 1.18
N VAL A 187 18.50 -5.52 0.58
CA VAL A 187 19.07 -6.80 0.99
C VAL A 187 19.62 -6.72 2.41
N VAL A 188 20.33 -5.65 2.75
CA VAL A 188 20.86 -5.42 4.11
C VAL A 188 19.73 -5.34 5.13
N LEU A 189 18.64 -4.63 4.82
CA LEU A 189 17.45 -4.58 5.68
C LEU A 189 16.85 -5.99 5.88
N MET A 190 16.71 -6.78 4.81
CA MET A 190 16.17 -8.13 4.93
C MET A 190 17.07 -9.04 5.76
N LEU A 191 18.40 -8.98 5.56
CA LEU A 191 19.37 -9.72 6.36
C LEU A 191 19.32 -9.29 7.84
N GLY A 192 19.19 -7.99 8.10
CA GLY A 192 19.01 -7.45 9.45
C GLY A 192 17.73 -7.99 10.11
N CYS A 193 16.61 -8.02 9.39
CA CYS A 193 15.35 -8.57 9.90
C CYS A 193 15.46 -10.08 10.16
N PHE A 194 16.08 -10.83 9.26
CA PHE A 194 16.36 -12.25 9.46
C PHE A 194 17.24 -12.47 10.69
N TRP A 195 18.29 -11.67 10.88
CA TRP A 195 19.16 -11.75 12.05
C TRP A 195 18.41 -11.46 13.35
N ILE A 196 17.55 -10.43 13.37
CA ILE A 196 16.68 -10.10 14.52
C ILE A 196 15.80 -11.30 14.87
N LYS A 197 15.15 -11.92 13.88
CA LYS A 197 14.30 -13.10 14.09
C LYS A 197 15.11 -14.31 14.56
N PHE A 198 16.26 -14.57 13.95
CA PHE A 198 17.15 -15.69 14.29
C PHE A 198 17.71 -15.58 15.71
N ARG A 199 18.20 -14.40 16.10
CA ARG A 199 18.72 -14.10 17.44
C ARG A 199 17.64 -13.79 18.47
N ARG A 200 16.36 -13.71 18.05
CA ARG A 200 15.22 -13.31 18.89
C ARG A 200 15.47 -11.99 19.62
N LEU A 201 16.08 -11.03 18.92
CA LEU A 201 16.31 -9.69 19.46
C LEU A 201 14.96 -8.99 19.60
N LYS A 202 14.55 -8.75 20.84
CA LYS A 202 13.34 -8.01 21.16
C LYS A 202 13.67 -7.00 22.25
N PRO A 203 13.17 -5.75 22.13
CA PRO A 203 13.11 -4.87 23.28
C PRO A 203 12.45 -5.61 24.45
N ARG A 204 13.03 -5.55 25.63
CA ARG A 204 12.42 -6.08 26.86
C ARG A 204 12.03 -4.90 27.73
N ALA A 205 10.78 -4.88 28.15
CA ALA A 205 10.35 -3.95 29.18
C ALA A 205 11.03 -4.31 30.51
N SER A 206 11.35 -3.30 31.30
CA SER A 206 11.95 -3.46 32.63
C SER A 206 10.92 -3.92 33.66
N VAL A 207 9.64 -3.62 33.43
CA VAL A 207 8.52 -3.89 34.32
C VAL A 207 7.34 -4.39 33.50
N GLU A 208 6.47 -5.16 34.13
CA GLU A 208 5.18 -5.54 33.58
C GLU A 208 4.10 -5.06 34.56
N TYR A 209 3.14 -4.26 34.09
CA TYR A 209 1.98 -3.85 34.89
C TYR A 209 0.94 -4.98 34.85
N LEU A 210 1.25 -6.06 35.56
CA LEU A 210 0.32 -7.17 35.82
C LEU A 210 -0.44 -6.85 37.11
N ASP A 211 -1.71 -6.47 36.97
CA ASP A 211 -2.68 -6.30 38.05
C ASP A 211 -2.10 -5.78 39.37
N SER A 212 -1.24 -4.74 39.29
CA SER A 212 -0.68 -4.12 40.48
C SER A 212 -1.83 -3.48 41.25
N HIS A 213 -2.07 -3.95 42.47
CA HIS A 213 -3.18 -3.48 43.30
C HIS A 213 -3.12 -1.98 43.61
N ASN A 214 -1.96 -1.33 43.40
CA ASN A 214 -1.81 0.10 43.60
C ASN A 214 -1.91 0.88 42.27
N VAL A 215 -2.96 1.70 42.16
CA VAL A 215 -3.21 2.60 41.02
C VAL A 215 -2.14 3.69 40.93
N GLU A 216 -1.44 3.98 42.04
CA GLU A 216 -0.42 5.02 42.11
C GLU A 216 0.85 4.73 41.31
N ASP A 217 1.12 3.46 41.02
CA ASP A 217 2.29 3.04 40.24
C ASP A 217 2.14 3.29 38.74
N TYR A 218 0.92 3.56 38.27
CA TYR A 218 0.64 3.83 36.87
C TYR A 218 0.89 5.31 36.54
N PRO A 219 1.73 5.62 35.53
CA PRO A 219 1.95 6.99 35.11
C PRO A 219 0.69 7.57 34.45
N MET A 220 0.59 8.89 34.47
CA MET A 220 -0.52 9.62 33.84
C MET A 220 -0.35 9.61 32.32
N VAL A 221 -1.33 9.08 31.59
CA VAL A 221 -1.32 8.97 30.12
C VAL A 221 -2.43 9.76 29.46
N LEU A 222 -2.07 10.66 28.56
CA LEU A 222 -2.98 11.38 27.68
C LEU A 222 -3.18 10.58 26.39
N ILE A 223 -4.39 10.49 25.87
CA ILE A 223 -4.67 9.83 24.59
C ILE A 223 -5.34 10.84 23.66
N GLN A 224 -4.76 11.07 22.48
CA GLN A 224 -5.24 12.05 21.51
C GLN A 224 -5.74 11.37 20.24
N ILE A 225 -6.95 11.75 19.81
CA ILE A 225 -7.59 11.28 18.59
C ILE A 225 -7.95 12.49 17.71
N PRO A 226 -7.04 12.94 16.82
CA PRO A 226 -7.37 13.92 15.79
C PRO A 226 -8.39 13.39 14.78
N MET A 227 -9.43 14.17 14.55
CA MET A 227 -10.52 13.92 13.59
C MET A 227 -10.76 15.16 12.73
N CYS A 228 -11.09 14.95 11.46
CA CYS A 228 -11.51 15.90 10.46
C CYS A 228 -12.47 15.23 9.44
N ASN A 229 -13.79 15.34 9.66
CA ASN A 229 -14.87 14.82 8.83
C ASN A 229 -14.92 13.28 8.70
N GLU A 230 -14.41 12.49 9.65
CA GLU A 230 -14.44 11.03 9.58
C GLU A 230 -15.73 10.41 10.15
N ARG A 231 -16.84 10.70 9.48
CA ARG A 231 -18.18 10.18 9.81
C ARG A 231 -18.23 8.65 9.86
N GLU A 232 -17.46 7.97 9.03
CA GLU A 232 -17.53 6.51 8.89
C GLU A 232 -16.82 5.75 10.03
N VAL A 233 -15.82 6.36 10.70
CA VAL A 233 -14.94 5.66 11.66
C VAL A 233 -14.97 6.24 13.09
N TYR A 234 -15.56 7.42 13.32
CA TYR A 234 -15.49 8.12 14.61
C TYR A 234 -15.92 7.23 15.79
N GLN A 235 -17.01 6.47 15.65
CA GLN A 235 -17.56 5.65 16.72
C GLN A 235 -16.61 4.51 17.10
N GLN A 236 -16.06 3.82 16.11
CA GLN A 236 -15.16 2.69 16.29
C GLN A 236 -13.84 3.15 16.93
N SER A 237 -13.27 4.26 16.46
CA SER A 237 -12.02 4.80 16.99
C SER A 237 -12.15 5.32 18.43
N ILE A 238 -13.20 6.09 18.73
CA ILE A 238 -13.46 6.54 20.12
C ILE A 238 -13.68 5.35 21.03
N ALA A 239 -14.47 4.36 20.60
CA ALA A 239 -14.73 3.16 21.39
C ALA A 239 -13.45 2.37 21.69
N ALA A 240 -12.60 2.12 20.68
CA ALA A 240 -11.36 1.36 20.84
C ALA A 240 -10.40 1.99 21.88
N VAL A 241 -10.34 3.33 21.91
CA VAL A 241 -9.54 4.05 22.91
C VAL A 241 -10.20 4.05 24.29
N CYS A 242 -11.52 4.19 24.37
CA CYS A 242 -12.23 4.24 25.66
C CYS A 242 -12.25 2.91 26.42
N ILE A 243 -12.04 1.78 25.74
CA ILE A 243 -11.99 0.44 26.34
C ILE A 243 -10.59 -0.02 26.73
N MET A 244 -9.59 0.86 26.66
CA MET A 244 -8.23 0.52 27.05
C MET A 244 -8.15 0.08 28.52
N ASP A 245 -7.38 -0.98 28.75
CA ASP A 245 -7.11 -1.56 30.05
C ASP A 245 -6.00 -0.76 30.75
N TRP A 246 -6.39 0.39 31.27
CA TRP A 246 -5.57 1.30 32.07
C TRP A 246 -6.43 1.93 33.17
N PRO A 247 -5.90 2.25 34.37
CA PRO A 247 -6.70 2.87 35.41
C PRO A 247 -7.34 4.17 34.91
N LYS A 248 -8.67 4.26 35.00
CA LYS A 248 -9.46 5.38 34.43
C LYS A 248 -9.04 6.74 34.98
N GLU A 249 -8.59 6.79 36.23
CA GLU A 249 -8.08 8.01 36.89
C GLU A 249 -6.71 8.45 36.35
N ARG A 250 -5.94 7.49 35.81
CA ARG A 250 -4.59 7.67 35.26
C ARG A 250 -4.58 7.85 33.73
N MET A 251 -5.74 7.93 33.09
CA MET A 251 -5.85 8.26 31.66
C MET A 251 -6.87 9.35 31.37
N LEU A 252 -6.62 10.11 30.31
CA LEU A 252 -7.56 11.08 29.74
C LEU A 252 -7.59 10.95 28.23
N VAL A 253 -8.78 10.80 27.65
CA VAL A 253 -8.99 10.78 26.21
C VAL A 253 -9.35 12.19 25.73
N GLN A 254 -8.66 12.67 24.71
CA GLN A 254 -8.94 13.92 24.00
C GLN A 254 -9.35 13.60 22.57
N VAL A 255 -10.61 13.90 22.24
CA VAL A 255 -11.09 13.88 20.85
C VAL A 255 -10.92 15.28 20.29
N LEU A 256 -10.07 15.39 19.26
CA LEU A 256 -9.62 16.66 18.70
C LEU A 256 -10.22 16.87 17.32
N ASP A 257 -11.35 17.57 17.25
CA ASP A 257 -12.18 17.68 16.05
C ASP A 257 -11.93 18.97 15.25
N ASP A 258 -11.44 18.81 14.02
CA ASP A 258 -11.28 19.84 12.98
C ASP A 258 -12.36 19.74 11.88
N SER A 259 -13.44 18.98 12.10
CA SER A 259 -14.54 18.84 11.14
C SER A 259 -15.20 20.19 10.84
N ASP A 260 -15.54 20.45 9.58
CA ASP A 260 -16.33 21.61 9.16
C ASP A 260 -17.82 21.28 8.96
N GLU A 261 -18.14 19.99 8.83
CA GLU A 261 -19.50 19.49 8.72
C GLU A 261 -20.18 19.46 10.10
N LEU A 262 -21.21 20.29 10.30
CA LEU A 262 -21.91 20.43 11.58
C LEU A 262 -22.55 19.11 12.05
N ASP A 263 -23.09 18.30 11.13
CA ASP A 263 -23.68 17.02 11.47
C ASP A 263 -22.62 16.02 11.97
N VAL A 264 -21.42 16.01 11.40
CA VAL A 264 -20.29 15.20 11.89
C VAL A 264 -19.83 15.67 13.27
N GLN A 265 -19.70 16.98 13.49
CA GLN A 265 -19.37 17.53 14.82
C GLN A 265 -20.37 17.08 15.89
N LEU A 266 -21.67 17.12 15.57
CA LEU A 266 -22.72 16.68 16.50
C LEU A 266 -22.64 15.18 16.80
N LEU A 267 -22.35 14.34 15.80
CA LEU A 267 -22.17 12.89 15.98
C LEU A 267 -20.98 12.59 16.90
N ILE A 268 -19.83 13.22 16.65
CA ILE A 268 -18.62 13.04 17.47
C ILE A 268 -18.88 13.49 18.91
N LYS A 269 -19.49 14.68 19.08
CA LYS A 269 -19.83 15.22 20.41
C LYS A 269 -20.81 14.31 21.18
N ALA A 270 -21.79 13.74 20.49
CA ALA A 270 -22.75 12.80 21.08
C ALA A 270 -22.07 11.51 21.56
N GLU A 271 -21.16 10.93 20.76
CA GLU A 271 -20.41 9.73 21.17
C GLU A 271 -19.48 10.02 22.35
N VAL A 272 -18.82 11.18 22.37
CA VAL A 272 -18.03 11.60 23.54
C VAL A 272 -18.92 11.70 24.79
N HIS A 273 -20.09 12.32 24.70
CA HIS A 273 -21.01 12.45 25.82
C HIS A 273 -21.48 11.09 26.35
N LYS A 274 -21.77 10.15 25.45
CA LYS A 274 -22.13 8.76 25.79
C LYS A 274 -21.00 8.06 26.58
N TRP A 275 -19.73 8.26 26.22
CA TRP A 275 -18.61 7.69 26.99
C TRP A 275 -18.37 8.40 28.32
N GLN A 276 -18.63 9.70 28.42
CA GLN A 276 -18.63 10.42 29.70
C GLN A 276 -19.66 9.84 30.67
N GLN A 277 -20.88 9.56 30.20
CA GLN A 277 -21.94 8.91 31.01
C GLN A 277 -21.55 7.50 31.49
N ARG A 278 -20.67 6.81 30.77
CA ARG A 278 -20.09 5.51 31.16
C ARG A 278 -18.91 5.63 32.15
N GLY A 279 -18.63 6.84 32.63
CA GLY A 279 -17.56 7.12 33.59
C GLY A 279 -16.16 7.08 32.96
N VAL A 280 -16.02 7.26 31.65
CA VAL A 280 -14.71 7.43 31.00
C VAL A 280 -14.32 8.90 31.05
N ARG A 281 -13.07 9.18 31.43
CA ARG A 281 -12.51 10.53 31.40
C ARG A 281 -12.16 10.90 29.96
N ILE A 282 -13.10 11.53 29.27
CA ILE A 282 -12.98 11.93 27.85
C ILE A 282 -13.43 13.37 27.65
N ILE A 283 -12.71 14.12 26.80
CA ILE A 283 -12.96 15.52 26.48
C ILE A 283 -13.08 15.68 24.96
N TYR A 284 -14.14 16.36 24.53
CA TYR A 284 -14.31 16.84 23.16
C TYR A 284 -13.70 18.23 23.01
N ARG A 285 -12.88 18.44 21.98
CA ARG A 285 -12.30 19.75 21.64
C ARG A 285 -12.51 20.02 20.16
N HIS A 286 -13.09 21.17 19.84
CA HIS A 286 -13.26 21.62 18.47
C HIS A 286 -12.55 22.96 18.25
N ARG A 287 -11.91 23.13 17.08
CA ARG A 287 -11.24 24.37 16.70
C ARG A 287 -11.97 25.03 15.54
N LEU A 288 -12.33 26.31 15.71
CA LEU A 288 -12.91 27.12 14.63
C LEU A 288 -11.87 27.47 13.55
N MET A 289 -10.63 27.73 13.95
CA MET A 289 -9.52 28.08 13.06
C MET A 289 -8.63 26.85 12.84
N ARG A 290 -8.68 26.27 11.63
CA ARG A 290 -7.95 25.05 11.24
C ARG A 290 -6.52 25.32 10.77
N THR A 291 -5.83 26.26 11.42
CA THR A 291 -4.43 26.56 11.08
C THR A 291 -3.55 25.35 11.43
N GLY A 292 -2.66 24.99 10.50
CA GLY A 292 -1.67 23.92 10.70
C GLY A 292 -2.21 22.49 10.61
N TYR A 293 -3.46 22.29 10.17
CA TYR A 293 -4.10 20.97 10.05
C TYR A 293 -3.93 20.13 11.34
N LYS A 294 -3.61 18.83 11.21
CA LYS A 294 -3.35 17.92 12.34
C LYS A 294 -2.26 18.43 13.28
N ALA A 295 -1.17 18.99 12.78
CA ALA A 295 -0.08 19.51 13.60
C ALA A 295 -0.55 20.64 14.53
N GLY A 296 -1.32 21.58 13.97
CA GLY A 296 -1.92 22.67 14.75
C GLY A 296 -2.95 22.14 15.77
N ASN A 297 -3.68 21.08 15.43
CA ASN A 297 -4.70 20.48 16.30
C ASN A 297 -4.04 19.87 17.54
N LEU A 298 -3.03 19.03 17.31
CA LEU A 298 -2.22 18.44 18.38
C LEU A 298 -1.52 19.53 19.21
N LYS A 299 -0.95 20.56 18.57
CA LYS A 299 -0.33 21.70 19.26
C LYS A 299 -1.30 22.43 20.19
N SER A 300 -2.51 22.73 19.70
CA SER A 300 -3.54 23.41 20.48
C SER A 300 -3.99 22.55 21.68
N ALA A 301 -4.11 21.24 21.49
CA ALA A 301 -4.44 20.31 22.56
C ALA A 301 -3.35 20.21 23.63
N MET A 302 -2.08 20.15 23.22
CA MET A 302 -0.92 20.11 24.12
C MET A 302 -0.75 21.39 24.95
N GLY A 303 -1.31 22.52 24.52
CA GLY A 303 -1.24 23.79 25.25
C GLY A 303 -2.23 23.93 26.41
N CYS A 304 -3.05 22.92 26.71
CA CYS A 304 -4.00 22.99 27.83
C CYS A 304 -3.30 22.79 29.18
N ASP A 305 -3.69 23.53 30.21
CA ASP A 305 -2.99 23.49 31.52
C ASP A 305 -2.94 22.10 32.16
N TYR A 306 -4.02 21.33 32.06
CA TYR A 306 -4.07 19.97 32.61
C TYR A 306 -3.10 19.00 31.94
N VAL A 307 -2.55 19.32 30.75
CA VAL A 307 -1.58 18.44 30.06
C VAL A 307 -0.29 18.30 30.89
N LYS A 308 0.02 19.30 31.73
CA LYS A 308 1.17 19.28 32.65
C LYS A 308 1.10 18.16 33.68
N ASP A 309 -0.11 17.63 33.94
CA ASP A 309 -0.33 16.51 34.86
C ASP A 309 -0.04 15.14 34.22
N TYR A 310 0.29 15.10 32.92
CA TYR A 310 0.52 13.86 32.17
C TYR A 310 1.98 13.68 31.80
N GLU A 311 2.47 12.45 31.87
CA GLU A 311 3.85 12.10 31.54
C GLU A 311 4.00 11.67 30.08
N PHE A 312 2.97 10.98 29.57
CA PHE A 312 2.97 10.38 28.24
C PHE A 312 1.74 10.80 27.44
N VAL A 313 1.89 10.85 26.11
CA VAL A 313 0.79 11.06 25.17
C VAL A 313 0.79 9.98 24.09
N ALA A 314 -0.32 9.24 23.97
CA ALA A 314 -0.57 8.29 22.89
C ALA A 314 -1.41 8.96 21.80
N ILE A 315 -1.05 8.76 20.52
CA ILE A 315 -1.73 9.42 19.39
C ILE A 315 -2.32 8.35 18.47
N PHE A 316 -3.61 8.46 18.16
CA PHE A 316 -4.34 7.58 17.26
C PHE A 316 -5.08 8.37 16.18
N ASP A 317 -4.93 7.99 14.91
CA ASP A 317 -5.73 8.61 13.84
C ASP A 317 -7.15 8.04 13.91
N ALA A 318 -8.11 8.75 13.32
CA ALA A 318 -9.53 8.43 13.41
C ALA A 318 -9.91 7.04 12.85
N ASP A 319 -9.05 6.38 12.06
CA ASP A 319 -9.26 5.02 11.55
C ASP A 319 -8.51 3.93 12.34
N PHE A 320 -7.78 4.30 13.40
CA PHE A 320 -7.00 3.37 14.20
C PHE A 320 -7.80 2.78 15.35
N GLN A 321 -7.64 1.47 15.53
CA GLN A 321 -8.30 0.65 16.54
C GLN A 321 -7.20 -0.04 17.36
N PRO A 322 -6.67 0.62 18.40
CA PRO A 322 -5.71 0.00 19.31
C PRO A 322 -6.37 -1.10 20.13
N GLY A 323 -5.63 -2.17 20.42
CA GLY A 323 -6.10 -3.21 21.33
C GLY A 323 -6.24 -2.70 22.78
N PRO A 324 -7.11 -3.30 23.61
CA PRO A 324 -7.29 -2.87 25.00
C PRO A 324 -5.99 -2.85 25.81
N ASP A 325 -5.07 -3.77 25.53
CA ASP A 325 -3.79 -3.91 26.22
C ASP A 325 -2.66 -3.00 25.67
N PHE A 326 -2.97 -2.06 24.77
CA PHE A 326 -1.97 -1.23 24.08
C PHE A 326 -1.06 -0.47 25.05
N LEU A 327 -1.62 0.19 26.06
CA LEU A 327 -0.83 0.96 27.05
C LEU A 327 0.01 0.03 27.93
N LYS A 328 -0.56 -1.09 28.41
CA LYS A 328 0.17 -2.12 29.16
C LYS A 328 1.36 -2.68 28.37
N LYS A 329 1.26 -2.76 27.05
CA LYS A 329 2.34 -3.24 26.17
C LYS A 329 3.35 -2.16 25.74
N THR A 330 3.09 -0.88 25.97
CA THR A 330 3.93 0.23 25.44
C THR A 330 4.57 1.07 26.53
N VAL A 331 3.79 1.49 27.54
CA VAL A 331 4.23 2.37 28.63
C VAL A 331 5.39 1.77 29.46
N PRO A 332 5.45 0.46 29.76
CA PRO A 332 6.53 -0.08 30.58
C PRO A 332 7.96 0.14 30.03
N TYR A 333 8.11 0.34 28.72
CA TYR A 333 9.42 0.57 28.10
C TYR A 333 10.06 1.90 28.53
N PHE A 334 9.28 2.85 29.04
CA PHE A 334 9.81 4.13 29.52
C PHE A 334 10.41 4.05 30.93
N LYS A 335 10.07 3.01 31.71
CA LYS A 335 10.56 2.87 33.09
C LYS A 335 12.04 2.47 33.09
N GLY A 336 12.87 3.33 33.70
CA GLY A 336 14.33 3.19 33.69
C GLY A 336 15.02 3.65 32.39
N ASN A 337 14.26 4.21 31.44
CA ASN A 337 14.78 4.76 30.18
C ASN A 337 14.38 6.24 30.04
N ASP A 338 15.07 7.12 30.78
CA ASP A 338 14.75 8.54 30.84
C ASP A 338 15.06 9.29 29.53
N ASP A 339 15.90 8.71 28.66
CA ASP A 339 16.25 9.23 27.34
C ASP A 339 15.41 8.64 26.19
N LEU A 340 14.38 7.85 26.52
CA LEU A 340 13.39 7.34 25.57
C LEU A 340 12.28 8.36 25.35
N ALA A 341 12.13 8.82 24.10
CA ALA A 341 11.08 9.76 23.70
C ALA A 341 9.85 9.07 23.11
N LEU A 342 10.04 8.01 22.32
CA LEU A 342 8.97 7.39 21.53
C LEU A 342 9.01 5.86 21.62
N VAL A 343 7.85 5.28 21.87
CA VAL A 343 7.55 3.87 21.62
C VAL A 343 6.54 3.79 20.48
N GLN A 344 6.96 3.29 19.32
CA GLN A 344 6.11 3.13 18.14
C GLN A 344 5.68 1.67 18.00
N THR A 345 4.41 1.45 17.70
CA THR A 345 3.86 0.11 17.42
C THR A 345 3.65 -0.10 15.93
N ARG A 346 3.39 -1.35 15.55
CA ARG A 346 3.23 -1.77 14.17
C ARG A 346 1.81 -1.56 13.67
N TRP A 347 1.67 -1.05 12.45
CA TRP A 347 0.37 -0.99 11.80
C TRP A 347 -0.03 -2.37 11.26
N ALA A 348 -1.32 -2.67 11.36
CA ALA A 348 -1.93 -3.85 10.76
C ALA A 348 -3.24 -3.44 10.06
N PHE A 349 -3.55 -4.06 8.94
CA PHE A 349 -4.61 -3.58 8.06
C PHE A 349 -5.83 -4.50 8.08
N VAL A 350 -7.02 -3.93 8.32
CA VAL A 350 -8.28 -4.69 8.39
C VAL A 350 -8.80 -5.06 6.99
N ASN A 351 -8.61 -4.19 5.99
CA ASN A 351 -9.14 -4.35 4.64
C ASN A 351 -8.06 -4.75 3.61
N LYS A 352 -6.99 -5.44 4.03
CA LYS A 352 -5.87 -5.82 3.15
C LYS A 352 -6.24 -6.75 2.00
N ASP A 353 -7.34 -7.49 2.13
CA ASP A 353 -7.78 -8.51 1.17
C ASP A 353 -8.98 -8.04 0.31
N GLU A 354 -9.46 -6.80 0.51
CA GLU A 354 -10.67 -6.22 -0.08
C GLU A 354 -10.63 -6.13 -1.62
N ASN A 355 -9.51 -5.66 -2.18
CA ASN A 355 -9.33 -5.53 -3.61
C ASN A 355 -7.85 -5.64 -4.01
N LEU A 356 -7.56 -5.68 -5.32
CA LEU A 356 -6.18 -5.80 -5.79
C LEU A 356 -5.30 -4.67 -5.23
N LEU A 357 -5.76 -3.42 -5.27
CA LEU A 357 -5.01 -2.26 -4.77
C LEU A 357 -4.61 -2.41 -3.28
N THR A 358 -5.53 -2.82 -2.40
CA THR A 358 -5.23 -3.04 -0.97
C THR A 358 -4.23 -4.18 -0.74
N ARG A 359 -4.31 -5.26 -1.53
CA ARG A 359 -3.33 -6.36 -1.48
C ARG A 359 -1.93 -5.91 -1.88
N LEU A 360 -1.82 -5.08 -2.92
CA LEU A 360 -0.54 -4.54 -3.37
C LEU A 360 0.05 -3.54 -2.37
N GLN A 361 -0.79 -2.71 -1.75
CA GLN A 361 -0.38 -1.81 -0.66
C GLN A 361 0.14 -2.58 0.55
N ASN A 362 -0.55 -3.68 0.93
CA ASN A 362 -0.16 -4.52 2.06
C ASN A 362 1.28 -5.05 1.91
N ILE A 363 1.71 -5.42 0.70
CA ILE A 363 3.09 -5.87 0.44
C ILE A 363 4.09 -4.76 0.79
N ASN A 364 3.91 -3.56 0.23
CA ASN A 364 4.82 -2.44 0.43
C ASN A 364 4.90 -2.03 1.92
N LEU A 365 3.74 -1.88 2.55
CA LEU A 365 3.64 -1.43 3.93
C LEU A 365 4.11 -2.50 4.93
N SER A 366 3.88 -3.79 4.65
CA SER A 366 4.42 -4.88 5.48
C SER A 366 5.95 -4.87 5.45
N PHE A 367 6.58 -4.66 4.28
CA PHE A 367 8.03 -4.50 4.21
C PHE A 367 8.50 -3.28 5.02
N HIS A 368 7.84 -2.13 4.86
CA HIS A 368 8.23 -0.92 5.60
C HIS A 368 8.15 -1.11 7.12
N PHE A 369 7.02 -1.60 7.64
CA PHE A 369 6.81 -1.71 9.08
C PHE A 369 7.52 -2.93 9.69
N GLU A 370 7.44 -4.11 9.08
CA GLU A 370 8.05 -5.32 9.66
C GLU A 370 9.56 -5.41 9.46
N VAL A 371 10.10 -4.82 8.38
CA VAL A 371 11.52 -4.93 8.03
C VAL A 371 12.23 -3.62 8.30
N GLU A 372 11.88 -2.56 7.56
CA GLU A 372 12.65 -1.31 7.58
C GLU A 372 12.65 -0.65 8.97
N GLN A 373 11.48 -0.45 9.59
CA GLN A 373 11.39 0.21 10.89
C GLN A 373 11.99 -0.62 12.02
N GLN A 374 11.74 -1.93 12.01
CA GLN A 374 12.30 -2.85 13.00
C GLN A 374 13.84 -2.83 12.96
N VAL A 375 14.43 -2.95 11.76
CA VAL A 375 15.88 -3.00 11.59
C VAL A 375 16.52 -1.66 11.95
N ASN A 376 15.95 -0.53 11.50
CA ASN A 376 16.50 0.77 11.86
C ASN A 376 16.33 1.06 13.36
N GLY A 377 15.23 0.62 13.97
CA GLY A 377 15.02 0.72 15.42
C GLY A 377 16.10 -0.01 16.23
N VAL A 378 16.47 -1.24 15.82
CA VAL A 378 17.45 -2.05 16.56
C VAL A 378 18.90 -1.62 16.29
N PHE A 379 19.27 -1.33 15.04
CA PHE A 379 20.67 -1.13 14.66
C PHE A 379 21.09 0.35 14.53
N ILE A 380 20.14 1.25 14.28
CA ILE A 380 20.41 2.66 14.00
C ILE A 380 19.88 3.56 15.13
N ASN A 381 18.97 3.05 15.97
CA ASN A 381 18.27 3.80 17.01
C ASN A 381 17.52 5.02 16.45
N PHE A 382 17.02 4.92 15.21
CA PHE A 382 16.20 5.94 14.57
C PHE A 382 15.27 5.35 13.51
N PHE A 383 14.03 5.79 13.55
CA PHE A 383 13.05 5.63 12.47
C PHE A 383 12.08 6.82 12.56
N GLY A 384 11.38 7.13 11.47
CA GLY A 384 10.37 8.19 11.48
C GLY A 384 9.16 7.77 12.30
N PHE A 385 8.59 8.67 13.09
CA PHE A 385 7.28 8.47 13.70
C PHE A 385 6.23 8.38 12.60
N ASN A 386 5.30 7.42 12.73
CA ASN A 386 4.31 7.15 11.69
C ASN A 386 3.09 8.10 11.75
N GLY A 387 3.12 9.07 12.65
CA GLY A 387 2.03 9.99 12.90
C GLY A 387 0.94 9.44 13.82
N THR A 388 0.99 8.17 14.17
CA THR A 388 -0.04 7.50 14.96
C THR A 388 0.46 6.16 15.54
N ALA A 389 -0.35 5.54 16.41
CA ALA A 389 -0.06 4.26 17.07
C ALA A 389 1.29 4.26 17.80
N GLY A 390 1.64 5.39 18.41
CA GLY A 390 2.85 5.55 19.20
C GLY A 390 2.60 6.37 20.45
N VAL A 391 3.40 6.08 21.48
CA VAL A 391 3.39 6.77 22.78
C VAL A 391 4.62 7.65 22.85
N TRP A 392 4.43 8.92 23.12
CA TRP A 392 5.48 9.91 23.31
C TRP A 392 5.62 10.31 24.76
N ARG A 393 6.85 10.51 25.23
CA ARG A 393 7.13 11.24 26.48
C ARG A 393 6.87 12.72 26.23
N ILE A 394 5.99 13.34 27.01
CA ILE A 394 5.58 14.74 26.82
C ILE A 394 6.78 15.69 26.97
N LYS A 395 7.62 15.48 27.97
CA LYS A 395 8.87 16.22 28.16
C LYS A 395 9.75 16.25 26.89
N ALA A 396 9.88 15.12 26.19
CA ALA A 396 10.65 15.05 24.96
C ALA A 396 10.01 15.87 23.83
N LEU A 397 8.68 15.85 23.72
CA LEU A 397 7.97 16.70 22.76
C LEU A 397 8.20 18.18 23.04
N GLU A 398 8.10 18.60 24.31
CA GLU A 398 8.28 20.00 24.74
C GLU A 398 9.71 20.49 24.48
N GLU A 399 10.72 19.73 24.87
CA GLU A 399 12.13 20.08 24.63
C GLU A 399 12.47 20.23 23.15
N CYS A 400 11.78 19.46 22.29
CA CYS A 400 11.97 19.54 20.85
C CYS A 400 11.23 20.71 20.20
N GLY A 401 10.40 21.46 20.94
CA GLY A 401 9.58 22.57 20.45
C GLY A 401 8.16 22.19 20.04
N GLY A 402 7.68 21.00 20.45
CA GLY A 402 6.33 20.53 20.22
C GLY A 402 5.98 20.23 18.76
N TRP A 403 4.68 20.23 18.45
CA TRP A 403 4.17 20.04 17.09
C TRP A 403 4.33 21.33 16.27
N LEU A 404 5.03 21.24 15.14
CA LEU A 404 5.28 22.38 14.25
C LEU A 404 4.45 22.27 12.97
N GLU A 405 3.89 23.40 12.54
CA GLU A 405 2.98 23.50 11.39
C GLU A 405 3.72 23.75 10.06
N ARG A 406 5.06 23.63 10.07
CA ARG A 406 5.93 24.05 8.95
C ARG A 406 5.97 23.07 7.77
N THR A 407 5.37 21.89 7.90
CA THR A 407 5.33 20.84 6.89
C THR A 407 4.09 19.95 7.04
N THR A 408 3.71 19.23 5.97
CA THR A 408 2.59 18.27 5.93
C THR A 408 2.92 16.88 6.50
N VAL A 409 4.17 16.72 6.97
CA VAL A 409 4.71 15.53 7.65
C VAL A 409 5.22 15.92 9.03
N GLU A 410 4.32 16.45 9.86
CA GLU A 410 4.60 16.89 11.23
C GLU A 410 5.18 15.78 12.11
N ASP A 411 4.76 14.55 11.82
CA ASP A 411 5.20 13.31 12.42
C ASP A 411 6.69 13.04 12.21
N MET A 412 7.14 13.15 10.96
CA MET A 412 8.54 12.99 10.60
C MET A 412 9.37 14.15 11.12
N ASP A 413 8.82 15.37 11.13
CA ASP A 413 9.51 16.56 11.62
C ASP A 413 9.84 16.45 13.12
N ILE A 414 8.88 16.06 13.96
CA ILE A 414 9.13 15.85 15.39
C ILE A 414 10.12 14.70 15.64
N ALA A 415 10.04 13.62 14.87
CA ALA A 415 10.96 12.49 15.00
C ALA A 415 12.40 12.90 14.64
N VAL A 416 12.59 13.66 13.56
CA VAL A 416 13.91 14.19 13.20
C VAL A 416 14.43 15.12 14.29
N ARG A 417 13.62 16.08 14.76
CA ARG A 417 14.03 16.98 15.84
C ARG A 417 14.41 16.23 17.12
N ALA A 418 13.57 15.32 17.60
CA ALA A 418 13.88 14.51 18.78
C ALA A 418 15.18 13.73 18.62
N HIS A 419 15.43 13.16 17.43
CA HIS A 419 16.70 12.50 17.15
C HIS A 419 17.91 13.46 17.20
N LEU A 420 17.76 14.69 16.68
CA LEU A 420 18.81 15.72 16.75
C LEU A 420 19.12 16.15 18.19
N PHE A 421 18.12 16.11 19.08
CA PHE A 421 18.27 16.35 20.52
C PHE A 421 18.84 15.14 21.29
N GLY A 422 19.07 14.01 20.62
CA GLY A 422 19.68 12.82 21.21
C GLY A 422 18.69 11.84 21.84
N TRP A 423 17.39 12.10 21.73
CA TRP A 423 16.35 11.19 22.19
C TRP A 423 16.37 9.86 21.42
N LYS A 424 16.06 8.77 22.14
CA LYS A 424 15.98 7.41 21.59
C LYS A 424 14.54 7.02 21.30
N PHE A 425 14.37 6.09 20.37
CA PHE A 425 13.08 5.49 20.02
C PHE A 425 13.13 3.97 20.12
N ILE A 426 12.00 3.35 20.45
CA ILE A 426 11.82 1.90 20.43
C ILE A 426 10.68 1.55 19.47
N TYR A 427 10.92 0.55 18.62
CA TYR A 427 9.92 0.00 17.72
C TYR A 427 9.44 -1.37 18.20
N LEU A 428 8.14 -1.51 18.47
CA LEU A 428 7.52 -2.75 18.92
C LEU A 428 6.77 -3.42 17.77
N ASN A 429 7.46 -4.33 17.08
CA ASN A 429 6.90 -5.07 15.95
C ASN A 429 5.78 -6.05 16.34
N ASP A 430 5.77 -6.53 17.58
CA ASP A 430 4.80 -7.52 18.06
C ASP A 430 3.48 -6.89 18.53
N VAL A 431 3.48 -5.59 18.83
CA VAL A 431 2.28 -4.83 19.20
C VAL A 431 1.67 -4.27 17.92
N LYS A 432 0.46 -4.72 17.59
CA LYS A 432 -0.23 -4.35 16.35
C LYS A 432 -1.37 -3.39 16.67
N CYS A 433 -1.48 -2.32 15.89
CA CYS A 433 -2.61 -1.40 15.91
C CYS A 433 -3.34 -1.48 14.57
N LEU A 434 -4.64 -1.76 14.60
CA LEU A 434 -5.44 -1.99 13.40
C LEU A 434 -5.82 -0.67 12.73
N CYS A 435 -5.81 -0.62 11.40
CA CYS A 435 -6.23 0.55 10.60
C CYS A 435 -6.68 0.18 9.18
N GLU A 436 -7.16 1.18 8.42
CA GLU A 436 -7.66 1.03 7.05
C GLU A 436 -6.65 1.47 5.98
N LEU A 437 -6.56 0.66 4.92
CA LEU A 437 -5.91 1.05 3.67
C LEU A 437 -6.87 1.85 2.77
N PRO A 438 -6.37 2.83 2.00
CA PRO A 438 -7.13 3.46 0.93
C PRO A 438 -7.64 2.44 -0.10
N GLU A 439 -8.96 2.33 -0.27
CA GLU A 439 -9.57 1.39 -1.23
C GLU A 439 -9.62 1.94 -2.67
N SER A 440 -9.49 3.26 -2.86
CA SER A 440 -9.51 3.90 -4.18
C SER A 440 -8.12 4.38 -4.61
N TYR A 441 -7.85 4.31 -5.91
CA TYR A 441 -6.58 4.78 -6.47
C TYR A 441 -6.38 6.28 -6.26
N GLU A 442 -7.45 7.09 -6.30
CA GLU A 442 -7.37 8.52 -5.99
C GLU A 442 -6.87 8.77 -4.56
N ALA A 443 -7.49 8.13 -3.57
CA ALA A 443 -7.13 8.27 -2.16
C ALA A 443 -5.68 7.83 -1.93
N TYR A 444 -5.29 6.69 -2.52
CA TYR A 444 -3.92 6.20 -2.46
C TYR A 444 -2.93 7.17 -3.12
N LYS A 445 -3.24 7.71 -4.30
CA LYS A 445 -2.39 8.67 -5.01
C LYS A 445 -2.16 9.96 -4.21
N LYS A 446 -3.21 10.49 -3.56
CA LYS A 446 -3.10 11.66 -2.67
C LYS A 446 -2.21 11.36 -1.46
N GLN A 447 -2.42 10.21 -0.82
CA GLN A 447 -1.59 9.76 0.30
C GLN A 447 -0.11 9.64 -0.10
N GLN A 448 0.17 8.94 -1.21
CA GLN A 448 1.53 8.73 -1.71
C GLN A 448 2.18 10.05 -2.15
N HIS A 449 1.41 10.99 -2.70
CA HIS A 449 1.91 12.32 -3.02
C HIS A 449 2.42 13.01 -1.75
N ARG A 450 1.60 13.08 -0.69
CA ARG A 450 2.00 13.69 0.59
C ARG A 450 3.25 13.01 1.18
N TRP A 451 3.30 11.68 1.16
CA TRP A 451 4.39 10.89 1.74
C TRP A 451 5.72 11.00 0.98
N HIS A 452 5.74 11.55 -0.24
CA HIS A 452 6.96 11.78 -1.01
C HIS A 452 7.30 13.28 -1.16
N SER A 453 6.30 14.16 -1.19
CA SER A 453 6.53 15.61 -1.21
C SER A 453 6.96 16.15 0.15
N GLY A 454 6.28 15.71 1.22
CA GLY A 454 6.53 16.17 2.59
C GLY A 454 7.97 15.96 3.05
N PRO A 455 8.55 14.74 2.92
CA PRO A 455 9.94 14.49 3.33
C PRO A 455 10.97 15.34 2.58
N MET A 456 10.73 15.67 1.31
CA MET A 456 11.63 16.57 0.54
C MET A 456 11.54 18.02 1.02
N GLN A 457 10.35 18.47 1.40
CA GLN A 457 10.21 19.77 2.06
C GLN A 457 10.92 19.76 3.43
N LEU A 458 10.71 18.73 4.23
CA LEU A 458 11.35 18.58 5.53
C LEU A 458 12.87 18.53 5.40
N PHE A 459 13.41 17.78 4.43
CA PHE A 459 14.84 17.72 4.18
C PHE A 459 15.44 19.12 4.00
N ARG A 460 14.82 19.98 3.19
CA ARG A 460 15.28 21.36 2.98
C ARG A 460 15.21 22.21 4.25
N LEU A 461 14.20 22.00 5.10
CA LEU A 461 14.03 22.74 6.35
C LEU A 461 15.05 22.30 7.40
N SER A 462 15.30 20.99 7.50
CA SER A 462 16.15 20.40 8.54
C SER A 462 17.60 20.22 8.11
N PHE A 463 17.97 20.39 6.83
CA PHE A 463 19.31 20.09 6.34
C PHE A 463 20.42 20.79 7.14
N PHE A 464 20.31 22.09 7.35
CA PHE A 464 21.30 22.84 8.12
C PHE A 464 21.27 22.50 9.61
N ASP A 465 20.09 22.19 10.16
CA ASP A 465 19.95 21.74 11.55
C ASP A 465 20.68 20.41 11.76
N ILE A 466 20.56 19.47 10.80
CA ILE A 466 21.26 18.18 10.83
C ILE A 466 22.78 18.39 10.78
N LEU A 467 23.26 19.25 9.88
CA LEU A 467 24.71 19.53 9.76
C LEU A 467 25.28 20.17 11.02
N ARG A 468 24.55 21.12 11.62
CA ARG A 468 24.96 21.85 12.84
C ARG A 468 24.75 21.07 14.13
N SER A 469 23.96 20.00 14.12
CA SER A 469 23.68 19.20 15.31
C SER A 469 24.94 18.61 15.95
N LYS A 470 24.88 18.33 17.25
CA LYS A 470 26.00 17.71 18.02
C LYS A 470 26.10 16.19 17.81
N MET A 471 25.32 15.62 16.89
CA MET A 471 25.30 14.19 16.65
C MET A 471 26.60 13.68 16.01
N SER A 472 26.91 12.41 16.23
CA SER A 472 28.02 11.72 15.54
C SER A 472 27.87 11.80 14.02
N ILE A 473 29.00 11.88 13.31
CA ILE A 473 29.06 11.93 11.84
C ILE A 473 28.33 10.74 11.21
N ALA A 474 28.42 9.53 11.79
CA ALA A 474 27.73 8.35 11.31
C ALA A 474 26.20 8.51 11.30
N LYS A 475 25.61 9.02 12.40
CA LYS A 475 24.17 9.29 12.48
C LYS A 475 23.72 10.39 11.51
N LYS A 476 24.53 11.45 11.34
CA LYS A 476 24.28 12.48 10.33
C LYS A 476 24.28 11.90 8.91
N GLY A 477 25.29 11.09 8.59
CA GLY A 477 25.41 10.37 7.33
C GLY A 477 24.22 9.46 7.08
N ASN A 478 23.80 8.68 8.08
CA ASN A 478 22.60 7.84 7.97
C ASN A 478 21.34 8.68 7.67
N LEU A 479 21.12 9.77 8.40
CA LEU A 479 19.92 10.60 8.22
C LEU A 479 19.90 11.28 6.85
N ILE A 480 21.03 11.83 6.40
CA ILE A 480 21.12 12.50 5.10
C ILE A 480 21.10 11.47 3.96
N LEU A 481 22.03 10.52 3.97
CA LEU A 481 22.25 9.61 2.84
C LEU A 481 21.19 8.51 2.76
N LEU A 482 20.92 7.79 3.85
CA LEU A 482 20.01 6.64 3.81
C LEU A 482 18.54 7.08 3.94
N PHE A 483 18.23 7.88 4.95
CA PHE A 483 16.83 8.25 5.24
C PHE A 483 16.26 9.25 4.22
N PHE A 484 16.93 10.38 3.98
CA PHE A 484 16.42 11.40 3.03
C PHE A 484 16.80 11.12 1.57
N LEU A 485 18.09 11.01 1.25
CA LEU A 485 18.53 10.93 -0.14
C LEU A 485 18.18 9.57 -0.77
N LEU A 486 18.63 8.46 -0.23
CA LEU A 486 18.44 7.14 -0.84
C LEU A 486 16.95 6.78 -0.96
N ARG A 487 16.23 6.78 0.17
CA ARG A 487 14.86 6.27 0.23
C ARG A 487 13.79 7.26 -0.25
N LYS A 488 13.98 8.58 -0.08
CA LYS A 488 12.96 9.58 -0.44
C LYS A 488 13.24 10.35 -1.72
N LEU A 489 14.51 10.45 -2.16
CA LEU A 489 14.90 11.15 -3.40
C LEU A 489 15.32 10.17 -4.51
N ILE A 490 16.34 9.35 -4.27
CA ILE A 490 16.95 8.48 -5.29
C ILE A 490 15.97 7.41 -5.74
N LEU A 491 15.24 6.77 -4.81
CA LEU A 491 14.30 5.70 -5.14
C LEU A 491 13.21 6.14 -6.14
N PRO A 492 12.44 7.22 -5.91
CA PRO A 492 11.49 7.71 -6.91
C PRO A 492 12.18 8.18 -8.20
N PHE A 493 13.36 8.78 -8.10
CA PHE A 493 14.11 9.30 -9.26
C PHE A 493 14.52 8.20 -10.24
N TYR A 494 15.28 7.18 -9.78
CA TYR A 494 15.72 6.13 -10.69
C TYR A 494 14.54 5.27 -11.15
N SER A 495 13.54 5.01 -10.30
CA SER A 495 12.42 4.13 -10.67
C SER A 495 11.64 4.71 -11.84
N PHE A 496 11.30 6.00 -11.78
CA PHE A 496 10.62 6.67 -12.89
C PHE A 496 11.54 6.81 -14.11
N THR A 497 12.77 7.30 -13.92
CA THR A 497 13.67 7.59 -15.04
C THR A 497 14.08 6.31 -15.79
N LEU A 498 14.45 5.26 -15.06
CA LEU A 498 14.91 4.00 -15.65
C LEU A 498 13.79 3.26 -16.39
N PHE A 499 12.65 3.06 -15.74
CA PHE A 499 11.59 2.19 -16.28
C PHE A 499 10.56 2.92 -17.14
N CYS A 500 10.30 4.21 -16.92
CA CYS A 500 9.31 4.97 -17.70
C CYS A 500 9.93 5.80 -18.82
N ILE A 501 11.23 6.10 -18.78
CA ILE A 501 11.91 6.97 -19.77
C ILE A 501 13.03 6.23 -20.51
N ILE A 502 14.05 5.75 -19.80
CA ILE A 502 15.24 5.11 -20.40
C ILE A 502 14.85 3.81 -21.10
N LEU A 503 14.12 2.92 -20.44
CA LEU A 503 13.74 1.63 -21.02
C LEU A 503 13.00 1.78 -22.37
N PRO A 504 11.93 2.59 -22.50
CA PRO A 504 11.32 2.86 -23.80
C PRO A 504 12.30 3.46 -24.83
N LEU A 505 13.14 4.43 -24.43
CA LEU A 505 14.11 5.06 -25.33
C LEU A 505 15.15 4.06 -25.88
N THR A 506 15.63 3.14 -25.05
CA THR A 506 16.59 2.10 -25.48
C THR A 506 16.00 1.14 -26.53
N MET A 507 14.67 1.06 -26.67
CA MET A 507 14.05 0.29 -27.76
C MET A 507 14.18 1.00 -29.12
N PHE A 508 14.29 2.33 -29.12
CA PHE A 508 14.47 3.14 -30.34
C PHE A 508 15.94 3.47 -30.62
N ILE A 509 16.78 3.53 -29.57
CA ILE A 509 18.22 3.79 -29.63
C ILE A 509 18.94 2.51 -29.22
N THR A 510 19.08 1.58 -30.17
CA THR A 510 19.55 0.21 -29.92
C THR A 510 21.02 0.11 -29.52
N GLU A 511 21.81 1.15 -29.80
CA GLU A 511 23.21 1.27 -29.41
C GLU A 511 23.35 1.50 -27.90
N ALA A 512 22.33 2.07 -27.25
CA ALA A 512 22.24 2.16 -25.79
C ALA A 512 21.59 0.90 -25.25
N GLN A 513 22.37 0.07 -24.57
CA GLN A 513 21.93 -1.24 -24.08
C GLN A 513 21.53 -1.19 -22.62
N LEU A 514 20.34 -1.74 -22.33
CA LEU A 514 19.86 -1.98 -20.97
C LEU A 514 19.81 -3.51 -20.72
N PRO A 515 20.69 -4.06 -19.88
CA PRO A 515 20.76 -5.49 -19.64
C PRO A 515 19.47 -6.08 -19.07
N ALA A 516 19.12 -7.31 -19.50
CA ALA A 516 17.91 -8.00 -19.05
C ALA A 516 17.87 -8.21 -17.52
N TRP A 517 19.02 -8.36 -16.87
CA TRP A 517 19.10 -8.52 -15.42
C TRP A 517 18.65 -7.25 -14.67
N VAL A 518 18.86 -6.06 -15.24
CA VAL A 518 18.40 -4.79 -14.67
C VAL A 518 16.88 -4.69 -14.76
N VAL A 519 16.32 -5.11 -15.89
CA VAL A 519 14.89 -4.96 -16.19
C VAL A 519 14.04 -6.02 -15.47
N CYS A 520 14.54 -7.26 -15.40
CA CYS A 520 13.74 -8.40 -14.95
C CYS A 520 14.26 -9.05 -13.66
N TYR A 521 15.53 -9.44 -13.61
CA TYR A 521 16.03 -10.31 -12.54
C TYR A 521 16.15 -9.57 -11.20
N VAL A 522 16.83 -8.42 -11.15
CA VAL A 522 16.97 -7.67 -9.90
C VAL A 522 15.61 -7.17 -9.39
N PRO A 523 14.74 -6.55 -10.22
CA PRO A 523 13.39 -6.18 -9.76
C PRO A 523 12.54 -7.37 -9.31
N GLY A 524 12.66 -8.52 -9.99
CA GLY A 524 12.01 -9.76 -9.58
C GLY A 524 12.47 -10.24 -8.20
N ILE A 525 13.79 -10.28 -7.96
CA ILE A 525 14.36 -10.61 -6.65
C ILE A 525 13.90 -9.62 -5.58
N MET A 526 13.94 -8.31 -5.86
CA MET A 526 13.48 -7.29 -4.91
C MET A 526 11.99 -7.45 -4.57
N SER A 527 11.17 -7.84 -5.55
CA SER A 527 9.74 -8.09 -5.33
C SER A 527 9.51 -9.32 -4.45
N VAL A 528 10.28 -10.39 -4.65
CA VAL A 528 10.25 -11.57 -3.77
C VAL A 528 10.65 -11.18 -2.35
N LEU A 529 11.74 -10.42 -2.17
CA LEU A 529 12.18 -9.94 -0.86
C LEU A 529 11.11 -9.09 -0.17
N SER A 530 10.45 -8.20 -0.91
CA SER A 530 9.37 -7.36 -0.37
C SER A 530 8.13 -8.14 0.07
N ILE A 531 7.92 -9.35 -0.45
CA ILE A 531 6.76 -10.18 -0.13
C ILE A 531 7.01 -11.14 1.03
N LEU A 532 8.26 -11.39 1.41
CA LEU A 532 8.60 -12.28 2.54
C LEU A 532 7.85 -11.97 3.85
N PRO A 533 7.60 -10.71 4.24
CA PRO A 533 6.78 -10.40 5.42
C PRO A 533 5.29 -10.77 5.27
N ALA A 534 4.78 -10.86 4.04
CA ALA A 534 3.39 -11.13 3.72
C ALA A 534 3.26 -12.34 2.75
N PRO A 535 3.57 -13.58 3.20
CA PRO A 535 3.67 -14.75 2.32
C PRO A 535 2.36 -15.10 1.61
N ARG A 536 1.21 -14.77 2.20
CA ARG A 536 -0.11 -14.95 1.55
C ARG A 536 -0.26 -14.12 0.26
N SER A 537 0.55 -13.07 0.10
CA SER A 537 0.54 -12.20 -1.08
C SER A 537 1.44 -12.69 -2.22
N PHE A 538 2.04 -13.88 -2.11
CA PHE A 538 2.91 -14.47 -3.14
C PHE A 538 2.29 -14.54 -4.56
N PRO A 539 1.00 -14.88 -4.75
CA PRO A 539 0.38 -14.85 -6.08
C PRO A 539 0.40 -13.47 -6.76
N PHE A 540 0.62 -12.40 -5.98
CA PHE A 540 0.59 -11.02 -6.46
C PHE A 540 1.97 -10.42 -6.73
N ILE A 541 3.06 -11.22 -6.78
CA ILE A 541 4.43 -10.74 -7.08
C ILE A 541 4.49 -9.92 -8.38
N VAL A 542 3.97 -10.48 -9.48
CA VAL A 542 4.03 -9.82 -10.80
C VAL A 542 3.14 -8.57 -10.83
N PRO A 543 1.86 -8.62 -10.41
CA PRO A 543 1.06 -7.41 -10.25
C PRO A 543 1.71 -6.33 -9.37
N TYR A 544 2.36 -6.72 -8.27
CA TYR A 544 3.07 -5.81 -7.37
C TYR A 544 4.24 -5.12 -8.07
N LEU A 545 5.11 -5.88 -8.75
CA LEU A 545 6.25 -5.35 -9.50
C LEU A 545 5.79 -4.29 -10.52
N LEU A 546 4.78 -4.61 -11.32
CA LEU A 546 4.26 -3.73 -12.36
C LEU A 546 3.58 -2.48 -11.75
N PHE A 547 2.83 -2.66 -10.66
CA PHE A 547 2.13 -1.57 -9.99
C PHE A 547 3.07 -0.60 -9.29
N GLU A 548 4.14 -1.07 -8.65
CA GLU A 548 5.17 -0.20 -8.05
C GLU A 548 5.81 0.70 -9.09
N ASN A 549 6.06 0.18 -10.29
CA ASN A 549 6.54 0.98 -11.41
C ASN A 549 5.49 2.01 -11.87
N THR A 550 4.20 1.66 -11.91
CA THR A 550 3.14 2.64 -12.18
C THR A 550 3.10 3.76 -11.13
N MET A 551 3.27 3.42 -9.85
CA MET A 551 3.33 4.38 -8.77
C MET A 551 4.56 5.28 -8.81
N SER A 552 5.63 4.89 -9.52
CA SER A 552 6.85 5.71 -9.66
C SER A 552 6.56 7.11 -10.20
N VAL A 553 5.57 7.27 -11.09
CA VAL A 553 5.16 8.56 -11.66
C VAL A 553 4.64 9.51 -10.59
N THR A 554 3.74 9.01 -9.74
CA THR A 554 3.17 9.78 -8.63
C THR A 554 4.26 10.13 -7.63
N LYS A 555 5.09 9.16 -7.25
CA LYS A 555 6.19 9.33 -6.30
C LYS A 555 7.23 10.33 -6.81
N PHE A 556 7.62 10.24 -8.08
CA PHE A 556 8.55 11.16 -8.74
C PHE A 556 7.99 12.59 -8.81
N ASN A 557 6.75 12.75 -9.28
CA ASN A 557 6.13 14.07 -9.38
C ASN A 557 6.01 14.74 -7.99
N ALA A 558 5.66 13.96 -6.97
CA ALA A 558 5.55 14.42 -5.59
C ALA A 558 6.91 14.83 -5.01
N MET A 559 7.93 14.00 -5.19
CA MET A 559 9.31 14.29 -4.80
C MET A 559 9.83 15.59 -5.43
N ILE A 560 9.67 15.77 -6.75
CA ILE A 560 10.05 17.02 -7.44
C ILE A 560 9.25 18.21 -6.89
N SER A 561 7.95 18.04 -6.64
CA SER A 561 7.10 19.10 -6.09
C SER A 561 7.54 19.53 -4.69
N GLY A 562 7.92 18.59 -3.83
CA GLY A 562 8.45 18.86 -2.49
C GLY A 562 9.83 19.53 -2.52
N LEU A 563 10.69 19.12 -3.45
CA LEU A 563 12.04 19.69 -3.59
C LEU A 563 12.01 21.14 -4.08
N PHE A 564 11.16 21.47 -5.07
CA PHE A 564 11.11 22.80 -5.71
C PHE A 564 9.94 23.70 -5.25
N ARG A 565 9.19 23.31 -4.19
CA ARG A 565 8.06 24.08 -3.63
C ARG A 565 6.94 24.38 -4.64
N PHE A 566 6.55 23.41 -5.48
CA PHE A 566 5.34 23.59 -6.29
C PHE A 566 4.10 23.58 -5.39
N GLY A 567 3.08 24.41 -5.69
CA GLY A 567 1.98 24.75 -4.77
C GLY A 567 1.22 23.57 -4.17
N SER A 568 1.15 22.42 -4.86
CA SER A 568 0.51 21.19 -4.36
C SER A 568 1.26 20.49 -3.21
N SER A 569 2.46 20.96 -2.84
CA SER A 569 3.24 20.39 -1.73
C SER A 569 2.75 20.80 -0.34
N TYR A 570 2.02 21.91 -0.24
CA TYR A 570 1.50 22.46 1.02
C TYR A 570 0.01 22.16 1.25
N GLU A 571 -0.67 21.58 0.26
CA GLU A 571 -2.09 21.26 0.35
C GLU A 571 -2.28 19.93 1.08
N TRP A 572 -3.00 19.98 2.21
CA TRP A 572 -3.41 18.78 2.93
C TRP A 572 -4.86 18.47 2.58
N ILE A 573 -5.07 17.31 1.94
CA ILE A 573 -6.40 16.81 1.61
C ILE A 573 -6.63 15.55 2.44
N VAL A 574 -7.71 15.53 3.23
CA VAL A 574 -8.12 14.36 4.04
C VAL A 574 -8.28 13.16 3.11
N THR A 575 -7.67 12.04 3.48
CA THR A 575 -7.89 10.78 2.77
C THR A 575 -9.18 10.16 3.29
N LYS A 576 -10.20 10.08 2.45
CA LYS A 576 -11.51 9.55 2.84
C LYS A 576 -11.39 8.10 3.35
N LYS A 577 -12.03 7.81 4.48
CA LYS A 577 -12.13 6.50 5.14
C LYS A 577 -13.50 5.86 4.91
N LEU A 578 -13.62 4.56 5.12
CA LEU A 578 -14.82 3.80 4.75
C LEU A 578 -15.50 3.08 5.92
N GLY A 579 -14.90 3.00 7.11
CA GLY A 579 -15.60 2.52 8.32
C GLY A 579 -15.57 1.01 8.53
N ARG A 580 -14.57 0.32 8.01
CA ARG A 580 -14.38 -1.14 8.12
C ARG A 580 -13.88 -1.52 9.52
N SER A 581 -14.59 -2.44 10.15
CA SER A 581 -14.19 -3.10 11.39
C SER A 581 -13.44 -4.41 11.10
N SER A 582 -12.64 -4.87 12.06
CA SER A 582 -12.01 -6.19 11.97
C SER A 582 -13.04 -7.31 12.16
N GLU A 583 -12.80 -8.52 11.63
CA GLU A 583 -13.68 -9.68 11.85
C GLU A 583 -13.89 -9.97 13.35
N ALA A 584 -12.88 -9.72 14.19
CA ALA A 584 -12.96 -9.89 15.63
C ALA A 584 -13.87 -8.84 16.29
N ASP A 585 -13.86 -7.59 15.81
CA ASP A 585 -14.75 -6.54 16.30
C ASP A 585 -16.20 -6.78 15.86
N LEU A 586 -16.43 -7.35 14.67
CA LEU A 586 -17.76 -7.76 14.21
C LEU A 586 -18.35 -8.88 15.09
N VAL A 587 -17.52 -9.85 15.46
CA VAL A 587 -17.93 -10.94 16.36
C VAL A 587 -18.17 -10.41 17.77
N ALA A 588 -17.31 -9.53 18.30
CA ALA A 588 -17.51 -8.93 19.62
C ALA A 588 -18.73 -7.99 19.69
N PHE A 589 -19.06 -7.28 18.60
CA PHE A 589 -20.30 -6.51 18.50
C PHE A 589 -21.53 -7.42 18.44
N ALA A 590 -21.47 -8.50 17.64
CA ALA A 590 -22.54 -9.49 17.55
C ALA A 590 -22.77 -10.21 18.89
N GLU A 591 -21.70 -10.53 19.63
CA GLU A 591 -21.78 -11.12 20.97
C GLU A 591 -22.40 -10.14 21.98
N LYS A 592 -22.03 -8.84 21.94
CA LYS A 592 -22.63 -7.81 22.81
C LYS A 592 -24.09 -7.47 22.49
N GLU A 593 -24.53 -7.61 21.24
CA GLU A 593 -25.95 -7.49 20.88
C GLU A 593 -26.75 -8.74 21.25
N SER A 594 -26.08 -9.88 21.46
CA SER A 594 -26.72 -11.18 21.73
C SER A 594 -26.93 -11.53 23.21
N GLU A 595 -26.42 -10.74 24.16
CA GLU A 595 -26.71 -10.94 25.58
C GLU A 595 -28.08 -10.33 25.97
N PRO A 596 -29.10 -11.13 26.33
CA PRO A 596 -30.38 -10.59 26.77
C PRO A 596 -30.32 -10.31 28.28
N LEU A 597 -30.24 -9.04 28.66
CA LEU A 597 -30.42 -8.60 30.05
C LEU A 597 -31.90 -8.76 30.45
N ILE A 598 -32.22 -9.82 31.20
CA ILE A 598 -33.53 -10.03 31.84
C ILE A 598 -33.35 -9.95 33.37
N GLN A 599 -33.72 -8.80 33.97
CA GLN A 599 -34.72 -8.71 35.07
C GLN A 599 -34.93 -7.25 35.56
N THR A 600 -36.11 -6.71 35.23
CA THR A 600 -37.07 -5.88 36.03
C THR A 600 -36.54 -4.79 36.99
N THR A 601 -37.01 -3.53 37.00
CA THR A 601 -38.42 -3.08 37.03
C THR A 601 -38.55 -1.55 36.72
N SER A 602 -39.57 -1.19 35.93
CA SER A 602 -40.36 0.08 35.89
C SER A 602 -39.67 1.46 35.84
N LEU A 603 -39.77 2.17 34.70
CA LEU A 603 -40.70 3.30 34.51
C LEU A 603 -40.48 4.05 33.18
N GLN A 604 -41.61 4.39 32.56
CA GLN A 604 -41.88 5.39 31.52
C GLN A 604 -41.34 5.21 30.09
N ARG A 605 -42.23 4.55 29.32
CA ARG A 605 -42.38 4.61 27.87
C ARG A 605 -42.94 5.99 27.46
N SER A 606 -42.16 6.76 26.71
CA SER A 606 -42.66 7.81 25.81
C SER A 606 -41.60 8.15 24.76
N SER A 607 -41.97 7.98 23.48
CA SER A 607 -41.35 8.49 22.23
C SER A 607 -39.87 8.12 21.95
N SER A 608 -39.50 7.49 20.83
CA SER A 608 -40.01 7.75 19.49
C SER A 608 -39.90 6.54 18.54
N GLU A 609 -41.00 6.25 17.84
CA GLU A 609 -40.97 5.51 16.57
C GLU A 609 -40.24 6.31 15.46
N SER A 610 -39.93 7.59 15.69
CA SER A 610 -39.19 8.44 14.74
C SER A 610 -37.74 8.00 14.53
N GLY A 611 -37.10 7.40 15.54
CA GLY A 611 -35.70 6.97 15.43
C GLY A 611 -35.51 5.75 14.51
N ILE A 612 -36.52 4.87 14.45
CA ILE A 612 -36.51 3.68 13.60
C ILE A 612 -36.83 4.06 12.14
N ASP A 613 -37.74 5.02 11.93
CA ASP A 613 -38.00 5.57 10.60
C ASP A 613 -36.82 6.38 10.05
N ASP A 614 -36.09 7.09 10.90
CA ASP A 614 -34.86 7.80 10.51
C ASP A 614 -33.70 6.83 10.23
N LEU A 615 -33.60 5.73 10.98
CA LEU A 615 -32.68 4.61 10.68
C LEU A 615 -33.03 3.92 9.36
N ASN A 616 -34.30 3.64 9.09
CA ASN A 616 -34.77 3.07 7.83
C ASN A 616 -34.58 4.04 6.65
N LYS A 617 -34.72 5.36 6.87
CA LYS A 617 -34.37 6.41 5.89
C LYS A 617 -32.87 6.51 5.63
N LEU A 618 -32.04 6.31 6.66
CA LEU A 618 -30.58 6.22 6.53
C LEU A 618 -30.14 4.92 5.83
N GLU A 619 -30.83 3.80 6.07
CA GLU A 619 -30.58 2.53 5.37
C GLU A 619 -31.05 2.53 3.92
N THR A 620 -32.17 3.20 3.62
CA THR A 620 -32.62 3.42 2.23
C THR A 620 -31.75 4.44 1.51
N SER A 621 -31.22 5.46 2.19
CA SER A 621 -30.19 6.37 1.67
C SER A 621 -28.83 5.67 1.43
N LYS A 622 -28.46 4.67 2.26
CA LYS A 622 -27.31 3.78 2.00
C LYS A 622 -27.49 2.96 0.72
N LYS A 623 -28.72 2.62 0.31
CA LYS A 623 -29.02 1.89 -0.93
C LYS A 623 -29.01 2.77 -2.18
N THR A 624 -29.15 4.09 -2.06
CA THR A 624 -28.85 5.02 -3.17
C THR A 624 -27.36 5.30 -3.23
N GLY A 625 -26.60 4.32 -3.72
CA GLY A 625 -25.17 4.47 -3.95
C GLY A 625 -24.91 5.69 -4.84
N LYS A 626 -24.20 6.70 -4.32
CA LYS A 626 -23.56 7.72 -5.16
C LYS A 626 -22.75 6.95 -6.20
N THR A 627 -23.19 6.96 -7.46
CA THR A 627 -22.49 6.33 -8.57
C THR A 627 -21.05 6.82 -8.56
N LYS A 628 -20.09 5.93 -8.24
CA LYS A 628 -18.65 6.22 -8.30
C LYS A 628 -18.36 6.75 -9.71
N ARG A 629 -18.15 8.07 -9.84
CA ARG A 629 -17.74 8.71 -11.09
C ARG A 629 -16.27 8.36 -11.29
N ASN A 630 -16.01 7.27 -12.00
CA ASN A 630 -14.66 6.78 -12.28
C ASN A 630 -13.89 7.82 -13.10
N ARG A 631 -12.67 8.15 -12.65
CA ARG A 631 -11.85 9.23 -13.22
C ARG A 631 -10.85 8.70 -14.23
N LEU A 632 -10.41 9.55 -15.13
CA LEU A 632 -9.44 9.20 -16.17
C LEU A 632 -8.08 9.86 -15.86
N TYR A 633 -7.05 9.04 -15.65
CA TYR A 633 -5.72 9.49 -15.27
C TYR A 633 -4.81 9.66 -16.49
N ARG A 634 -4.79 10.88 -17.02
CA ARG A 634 -4.13 11.20 -18.30
C ARG A 634 -2.62 10.93 -18.33
N LYS A 635 -1.89 11.12 -17.23
CA LYS A 635 -0.43 10.89 -17.18
C LYS A 635 -0.12 9.40 -17.34
N GLU A 636 -0.83 8.58 -16.58
CA GLU A 636 -0.72 7.12 -16.60
C GLU A 636 -1.12 6.56 -17.97
N LEU A 637 -2.19 7.08 -18.58
CA LEU A 637 -2.58 6.70 -19.95
C LEU A 637 -1.53 7.07 -21.01
N ALA A 638 -0.97 8.28 -20.95
CA ALA A 638 0.05 8.69 -21.91
C ALA A 638 1.31 7.80 -21.80
N LEU A 639 1.70 7.43 -20.57
CA LEU A 639 2.79 6.47 -20.34
C LEU A 639 2.44 5.06 -20.78
N ALA A 640 1.18 4.62 -20.63
CA ALA A 640 0.70 3.35 -21.17
C ALA A 640 0.98 3.28 -22.68
N PHE A 641 0.61 4.32 -23.42
CA PHE A 641 0.83 4.37 -24.86
C PHE A 641 2.31 4.43 -25.24
N ILE A 642 3.15 5.15 -24.48
CA ILE A 642 4.61 5.15 -24.69
C ILE A 642 5.17 3.72 -24.57
N LEU A 643 4.82 3.02 -23.49
CA LEU A 643 5.31 1.68 -23.20
C LEU A 643 4.80 0.66 -24.22
N LEU A 644 3.52 0.75 -24.62
CA LEU A 644 2.95 -0.11 -25.65
C LEU A 644 3.61 0.15 -27.02
N THR A 645 3.86 1.41 -27.38
CA THR A 645 4.56 1.77 -28.62
C THR A 645 6.00 1.22 -28.62
N ALA A 646 6.70 1.33 -27.49
CA ALA A 646 8.02 0.74 -27.32
C ALA A 646 7.99 -0.80 -27.36
N SER A 647 6.92 -1.44 -26.86
CA SER A 647 6.74 -2.90 -26.97
C SER A 647 6.64 -3.34 -28.42
N VAL A 648 5.87 -2.62 -29.26
CA VAL A 648 5.78 -2.91 -30.70
C VAL A 648 7.16 -2.77 -31.35
N ARG A 649 7.93 -1.73 -31.02
CA ARG A 649 9.30 -1.57 -31.54
C ARG A 649 10.24 -2.69 -31.08
N SER A 650 10.12 -3.12 -29.83
CA SER A 650 10.90 -4.23 -29.25
C SER A 650 10.63 -5.55 -29.99
N LEU A 651 9.36 -5.80 -30.33
CA LEU A 651 8.92 -6.96 -31.11
C LEU A 651 9.57 -6.98 -32.51
N LEU A 652 9.65 -5.83 -33.18
CA LEU A 652 10.31 -5.70 -34.49
C LEU A 652 11.81 -6.03 -34.44
N SER A 653 12.48 -5.72 -33.32
CA SER A 653 13.91 -6.01 -33.12
C SER A 653 14.23 -7.38 -32.49
N ALA A 654 13.24 -8.26 -32.33
CA ALA A 654 13.39 -9.58 -31.71
C ALA A 654 13.97 -9.57 -30.27
N GLN A 655 13.79 -8.47 -29.51
CA GLN A 655 14.21 -8.37 -28.11
C GLN A 655 13.15 -8.98 -27.18
N GLY A 656 13.07 -10.32 -27.19
CA GLY A 656 11.92 -11.06 -26.62
C GLY A 656 11.58 -10.74 -25.16
N ILE A 657 12.55 -10.63 -24.26
CA ILE A 657 12.28 -10.38 -22.83
C ILE A 657 11.77 -8.95 -22.59
N HIS A 658 12.38 -7.96 -23.23
CA HIS A 658 11.99 -6.56 -23.12
C HIS A 658 10.58 -6.31 -23.66
N PHE A 659 10.20 -7.02 -24.73
CA PHE A 659 8.84 -7.00 -25.26
C PHE A 659 7.79 -7.35 -24.21
N TYR A 660 7.92 -8.50 -23.55
CA TYR A 660 6.94 -8.96 -22.56
C TYR A 660 6.84 -7.98 -21.39
N PHE A 661 7.99 -7.52 -20.87
CA PHE A 661 8.00 -6.56 -19.77
C PHE A 661 7.29 -5.26 -20.15
N LEU A 662 7.62 -4.67 -21.31
CA LEU A 662 7.00 -3.45 -21.81
C LEU A 662 5.50 -3.60 -22.07
N LEU A 663 5.08 -4.75 -22.61
CA LEU A 663 3.67 -5.06 -22.87
C LEU A 663 2.88 -5.12 -21.56
N PHE A 664 3.31 -5.94 -20.60
CA PHE A 664 2.62 -6.08 -19.31
C PHE A 664 2.65 -4.78 -18.50
N GLN A 665 3.76 -4.04 -18.56
CA GLN A 665 3.86 -2.73 -17.92
C GLN A 665 2.90 -1.73 -18.57
N GLY A 666 2.85 -1.67 -19.90
CA GLY A 666 1.93 -0.81 -20.65
C GLY A 666 0.46 -1.11 -20.34
N ILE A 667 0.09 -2.39 -20.28
CA ILE A 667 -1.26 -2.84 -19.87
C ILE A 667 -1.56 -2.41 -18.43
N THR A 668 -0.62 -2.54 -17.50
CA THR A 668 -0.81 -2.13 -16.10
C THR A 668 -1.06 -0.62 -15.99
N PHE A 669 -0.26 0.18 -16.71
CA PHE A 669 -0.48 1.63 -16.81
C PHE A 669 -1.84 1.98 -17.44
N LEU A 670 -2.32 1.19 -18.41
CA LEU A 670 -3.65 1.37 -19.00
C LEU A 670 -4.77 1.07 -17.99
N ILE A 671 -4.68 -0.04 -17.25
CA ILE A 671 -5.64 -0.44 -16.21
C ILE A 671 -5.73 0.63 -15.11
N VAL A 672 -4.59 1.11 -14.63
CA VAL A 672 -4.54 2.19 -13.62
C VAL A 672 -5.00 3.52 -14.22
N GLY A 673 -4.60 3.83 -15.45
CA GLY A 673 -4.98 5.02 -16.19
C GLY A 673 -6.50 5.14 -16.39
N LEU A 674 -7.16 4.00 -16.55
CA LEU A 674 -8.61 3.91 -16.66
C LEU A 674 -9.32 3.91 -15.31
N ASP A 675 -8.64 3.76 -14.16
CA ASP A 675 -9.22 3.60 -12.81
C ASP A 675 -9.98 2.26 -12.63
N LEU A 676 -9.33 1.14 -13.02
CA LEU A 676 -9.89 -0.21 -12.87
C LEU A 676 -9.32 -0.98 -11.66
N ILE A 677 -8.23 -0.50 -11.06
CA ILE A 677 -7.49 -1.24 -10.02
C ILE A 677 -8.20 -1.29 -8.65
N GLY A 678 -9.06 -0.30 -8.37
CA GLY A 678 -9.84 -0.21 -7.13
C GLY A 678 -11.25 -0.79 -7.25
N GLU A 679 -11.61 -1.39 -8.38
CA GLU A 679 -12.86 -2.14 -8.51
C GLU A 679 -12.72 -3.48 -7.78
N GLN A 680 -13.76 -3.87 -7.02
CA GLN A 680 -13.78 -5.15 -6.34
C GLN A 680 -13.67 -6.24 -7.41
N VAL A 681 -12.73 -7.18 -7.22
CA VAL A 681 -12.70 -8.40 -8.01
C VAL A 681 -13.81 -9.27 -7.43
N SER A 682 -15.03 -9.14 -7.97
CA SER A 682 -16.18 -9.97 -7.62
C SER A 682 -15.95 -11.43 -7.95
#